data_AF-A0A7C5YZ66-F1
#
_entry.id   AF-A0A7C5YZ66-F1
#
_cell.length_a   1.000
_cell.length_b   1.000
_cell.length_c   1.000
_cell.angle_alpha   90.00
_cell.angle_beta   90.00
_cell.angle_gamma   90.00
#
_symmetry.space_group_name_H-M   'P 1'
#
loop_
_entity.id
_entity.type
_entity.pdbx_description
1 polymer ?
#
loop_
_entity_poly.entity_id
_entity_poly.type
_entity_poly.pdbx_seq_one_letter_code
_entity_poly.pdbx_strand_id
1 'polypeptide(L)'
;MTTIAFGEGHEPFITQGIVDRYNDLLRREPLKGSFPVVLQNFPSVYGPPIPTREGPTYEVWHFWFMGMLTAPYYWFTQTVGLNFADSYTLFFISLWLLLVMLGYRLQGMAGAVTTTAIFILSPVLWFVNKAHTEFFTVAGVLAAVILLDTGLYLWASFTIASVATQNPALAPLAVLLLGFWIVTKRRGPYALEEVFLCAATGFLLALSPFYYFSRHGVISPLVAAGFSNSSNITFKRVISLFIDPDVGLYPNWPVGLLLIVVGVIALMRRDEWRLVLQKCRDKQFCFYLLFMCAFLVLMPLAQASQPNYNAGGTVHVSRYALWYIPLHYPLIVYLLRRAASVKISGLPLQKIAAWGTLALSGLWGIYFNVSSFWPDRTEVFQEHSPFAQFIYSKFPAVFDPVPEVFIARTGTGSTIGGPVPRGVHRVDPKMIGIYASTAFADGVWALAVPSCTKIYVLSDMVRMGRADASRRPVGCTAFVDSKKLLSLAKARQDGGDFYLNLSPSEIRGTFPLLSVGKRVVFSSPEAMQYLGEGWSAPEQGFRWTDGPIANMAFRLSGSDLARLQGHRLALRMQVAGMTLQVPVQVANVLVNGKPAGEYSWRRESQAQIRTIDIPIIPDGAGQVHLEFRIRYPLEKRTTVDTRALGLMCFSMELAVI
;
A
#
# COMPACT_ATOMS: atom_id res chain seq x y z
N MET A 1 3.79 -23.12 4.46
CA MET A 1 3.74 -23.96 5.67
C MET A 1 2.56 -24.91 5.67
N THR A 2 1.30 -24.44 5.58
CA THR A 2 0.12 -25.32 5.50
C THR A 2 0.22 -26.38 4.41
N THR A 3 0.71 -26.00 3.24
CA THR A 3 0.99 -26.94 2.14
C THR A 3 1.99 -28.05 2.53
N ILE A 4 3.01 -27.70 3.30
CA ILE A 4 4.02 -28.66 3.79
C ILE A 4 3.38 -29.54 4.87
N ALA A 5 2.58 -28.97 5.78
CA ALA A 5 1.84 -29.73 6.79
C ALA A 5 0.91 -30.78 6.17
N PHE A 6 0.16 -30.42 5.11
CA PHE A 6 -0.65 -31.39 4.37
C PHE A 6 0.17 -32.38 3.54
N GLY A 7 1.26 -31.91 2.92
CA GLY A 7 2.11 -32.73 2.06
C GLY A 7 2.95 -33.75 2.83
N GLU A 8 3.42 -33.41 4.03
CA GLU A 8 4.30 -34.28 4.82
C GLU A 8 3.60 -34.92 6.02
N GLY A 9 2.69 -34.19 6.69
CA GLY A 9 2.02 -34.64 7.91
C GLY A 9 0.53 -34.96 7.75
N HIS A 10 -0.09 -34.63 6.61
CA HIS A 10 -1.54 -34.73 6.40
C HIS A 10 -2.40 -33.96 7.42
N GLU A 11 -1.85 -32.88 7.97
CA GLU A 11 -2.48 -32.11 9.05
C GLU A 11 -2.86 -30.68 8.62
N PRO A 12 -3.98 -30.13 9.12
CA PRO A 12 -4.39 -28.74 8.86
C PRO A 12 -3.66 -27.70 9.70
N PHE A 13 -2.82 -28.13 10.65
CA PHE A 13 -2.10 -27.28 11.60
C PHE A 13 -0.58 -27.42 11.43
N ILE A 14 0.18 -26.50 12.00
CA ILE A 14 1.63 -26.44 11.85
C ILE A 14 2.30 -26.93 13.13
N THR A 15 3.16 -27.95 13.03
CA THR A 15 4.03 -28.39 14.13
C THR A 15 5.38 -27.68 14.07
N GLN A 16 6.16 -27.72 15.16
CA GLN A 16 7.51 -27.16 15.16
C GLN A 16 8.40 -27.80 14.08
N GLY A 17 8.26 -29.10 13.81
CA GLY A 17 8.99 -29.78 12.74
C GLY A 17 8.71 -29.19 11.36
N ILE A 18 7.45 -28.81 11.08
CA ILE A 18 7.07 -28.12 9.83
C ILE A 18 7.69 -26.72 9.75
N VAL A 19 7.78 -26.00 10.88
CA VAL A 19 8.47 -24.71 10.93
C VAL A 19 9.96 -24.88 10.60
N ASP A 20 10.61 -25.84 11.23
CA ASP A 20 12.04 -26.10 11.02
C ASP A 20 12.33 -26.54 9.57
N ARG A 21 11.46 -27.39 9.02
CA ARG A 21 11.50 -27.82 7.61
C ARG A 21 11.35 -26.64 6.66
N TYR A 22 10.36 -25.79 6.88
CA TYR A 22 10.15 -24.59 6.08
C TYR A 22 11.38 -23.66 6.11
N ASN A 23 11.99 -23.51 7.29
CA ASN A 23 13.19 -22.68 7.46
C ASN A 23 14.41 -23.25 6.73
N ASP A 24 14.58 -24.56 6.75
CA ASP A 24 15.61 -25.24 5.97
C ASP A 24 15.41 -25.01 4.47
N LEU A 25 14.18 -25.17 3.97
CA LEU A 25 13.85 -24.89 2.57
C LEU A 25 14.12 -23.43 2.17
N LEU A 26 13.72 -22.47 3.01
CA LEU A 26 14.00 -21.03 2.77
C LEU A 26 15.48 -20.70 2.76
N ARG A 27 16.29 -21.34 3.62
CA ARG A 27 17.75 -21.10 3.66
C ARG A 27 18.44 -21.61 2.41
N ARG A 28 17.96 -22.71 1.83
CA ARG A 28 18.51 -23.28 0.60
C ARG A 28 18.15 -22.43 -0.62
N GLU A 29 16.90 -21.99 -0.69
CA GLU A 29 16.39 -21.26 -1.84
C GLU A 29 15.43 -20.14 -1.40
N PRO A 30 15.95 -18.91 -1.20
CA PRO A 30 15.13 -17.80 -0.79
C PRO A 30 14.09 -17.45 -1.87
N LEU A 31 12.89 -17.15 -1.41
CA LEU A 31 11.75 -16.84 -2.26
C LEU A 31 11.90 -15.47 -2.91
N LYS A 32 11.80 -15.41 -4.24
CA LYS A 32 11.86 -14.15 -5.00
C LYS A 32 10.57 -13.34 -4.80
N GLY A 33 10.74 -12.08 -4.42
CA GLY A 33 9.63 -11.13 -4.25
C GLY A 33 8.59 -11.53 -3.19
N SER A 34 8.92 -12.45 -2.27
CA SER A 34 8.04 -12.76 -1.13
C SER A 34 8.40 -11.91 0.08
N PHE A 35 7.50 -11.87 1.05
CA PHE A 35 7.73 -11.32 2.37
C PHE A 35 9.03 -11.87 2.98
N PRO A 36 9.99 -11.04 3.40
CA PRO A 36 10.98 -11.45 4.38
C PRO A 36 10.25 -11.61 5.72
N VAL A 37 9.55 -12.72 5.92
CA VAL A 37 9.02 -13.05 7.24
C VAL A 37 10.22 -13.40 8.10
N VAL A 38 10.74 -12.42 8.82
CA VAL A 38 11.71 -12.67 9.89
C VAL A 38 10.99 -13.53 10.93
N LEU A 39 11.37 -14.81 10.96
CA LEU A 39 10.81 -15.90 11.76
C LEU A 39 10.78 -15.64 13.27
N GLN A 40 11.47 -14.61 13.77
CA GLN A 40 11.55 -14.31 15.20
C GLN A 40 10.21 -13.90 15.84
N ASN A 41 9.18 -13.58 15.04
CA ASN A 41 7.87 -13.15 15.53
C ASN A 41 6.73 -14.17 15.28
N PHE A 42 7.05 -15.43 15.02
CA PHE A 42 6.09 -16.52 14.73
C PHE A 42 4.85 -16.57 15.65
N PRO A 43 4.98 -16.44 16.98
CA PRO A 43 3.82 -16.49 17.90
C PRO A 43 2.85 -15.31 17.74
N SER A 44 3.31 -14.18 17.20
CA SER A 44 2.48 -12.98 17.04
C SER A 44 1.56 -13.04 15.80
N VAL A 45 1.93 -13.84 14.79
CA VAL A 45 1.19 -13.94 13.52
C VAL A 45 0.16 -15.08 13.55
N TYR A 46 0.42 -16.15 14.31
CA TYR A 46 -0.39 -17.37 14.33
C TYR A 46 -1.12 -17.63 15.67
N GLY A 47 -1.10 -16.64 16.57
CA GLY A 47 -1.62 -16.78 17.92
C GLY A 47 -0.71 -17.60 18.84
N PRO A 48 -1.02 -17.64 20.15
CA PRO A 48 -0.24 -18.44 21.08
C PRO A 48 -0.30 -19.92 20.69
N PRO A 49 0.82 -20.65 20.79
CA PRO A 49 0.82 -22.09 20.50
C PRO A 49 -0.12 -22.81 21.43
N ILE A 50 -0.84 -23.80 20.90
CA ILE A 50 -1.72 -24.64 21.71
C ILE A 50 -0.91 -25.84 22.16
N PRO A 51 -0.76 -26.05 23.48
CA PRO A 51 -0.09 -27.22 23.99
C PRO A 51 -0.91 -28.47 23.65
N THR A 52 -0.32 -29.37 22.88
CA THR A 52 -0.86 -30.71 22.62
C THR A 52 0.03 -31.77 23.24
N ARG A 53 -0.43 -33.03 23.30
CA ARG A 53 0.38 -34.15 23.80
C ARG A 53 1.67 -34.36 23.00
N GLU A 54 1.70 -33.89 21.76
CA GLU A 54 2.81 -34.05 20.81
C GLU A 54 3.71 -32.80 20.73
N GLY A 55 3.39 -31.75 21.52
CA GLY A 55 4.11 -30.49 21.55
C GLY A 55 3.25 -29.29 21.16
N PRO A 56 3.85 -28.08 21.06
CA PRO A 56 3.13 -26.88 20.64
C PRO A 56 2.73 -26.98 19.16
N THR A 57 1.45 -26.73 18.88
CA THR A 57 0.93 -26.58 17.51
C THR A 57 0.54 -25.13 17.25
N TYR A 58 0.74 -24.69 16.01
CA TYR A 58 0.41 -23.36 15.54
C TYR A 58 -0.74 -23.43 14.53
N GLU A 59 -1.71 -22.53 14.70
CA GLU A 59 -2.88 -22.46 13.84
C GLU A 59 -2.79 -21.32 12.85
N VAL A 60 -3.26 -21.60 11.64
CA VAL A 60 -3.38 -20.60 10.58
C VAL A 60 -4.84 -20.20 10.59
N TRP A 61 -5.15 -18.97 10.95
CA TRP A 61 -6.47 -18.60 11.47
C TRP A 61 -7.69 -18.76 10.54
N HIS A 62 -7.51 -19.15 9.28
CA HIS A 62 -8.56 -19.59 8.33
C HIS A 62 -7.97 -20.11 6.99
N PHE A 63 -6.67 -20.43 6.93
CA PHE A 63 -5.94 -20.55 5.65
C PHE A 63 -5.42 -21.96 5.31
N TRP A 64 -6.04 -23.01 5.86
CA TRP A 64 -5.54 -24.37 5.64
C TRP A 64 -6.07 -25.02 4.35
N PHE A 65 -7.30 -24.71 3.91
CA PHE A 65 -7.91 -25.37 2.75
C PHE A 65 -7.15 -25.12 1.44
N MET A 66 -6.67 -23.89 1.21
CA MET A 66 -5.81 -23.62 0.05
C MET A 66 -4.51 -24.44 0.13
N GLY A 67 -3.90 -24.52 1.32
CA GLY A 67 -2.71 -25.35 1.54
C GLY A 67 -2.93 -26.82 1.18
N MET A 68 -4.09 -27.36 1.54
CA MET A 68 -4.52 -28.72 1.17
C MET A 68 -4.61 -28.90 -0.35
N LEU A 69 -5.24 -27.95 -1.06
CA LEU A 69 -5.37 -27.99 -2.52
C LEU A 69 -4.02 -27.86 -3.24
N THR A 70 -3.07 -27.16 -2.63
CA THR A 70 -1.71 -26.99 -3.18
C THR A 70 -0.79 -28.18 -2.86
N ALA A 71 -1.13 -29.05 -1.89
CA ALA A 71 -0.26 -30.15 -1.46
C ALA A 71 0.15 -31.13 -2.59
N PRO A 72 -0.72 -31.50 -3.56
CA PRO A 72 -0.29 -32.33 -4.69
C PRO A 72 0.80 -31.67 -5.56
N TYR A 73 0.74 -30.35 -5.71
CA TYR A 73 1.75 -29.58 -6.43
C TYR A 73 3.06 -29.50 -5.65
N TYR A 74 3.00 -29.45 -4.32
CA TYR A 74 4.19 -29.55 -3.48
C TYR A 74 4.91 -30.89 -3.71
N TRP A 75 4.20 -32.02 -3.66
CA TRP A 75 4.80 -33.32 -3.99
C TRP A 75 5.46 -33.33 -5.36
N PHE A 76 4.75 -32.83 -6.38
CA PHE A 76 5.31 -32.70 -7.72
C PHE A 76 6.62 -31.91 -7.71
N THR A 77 6.66 -30.72 -7.11
CA THR A 77 7.88 -29.90 -7.03
C THR A 77 9.03 -30.62 -6.33
N GLN A 78 8.75 -31.33 -5.23
CA GLN A 78 9.76 -32.11 -4.51
C GLN A 78 10.30 -33.28 -5.35
N THR A 79 9.45 -33.94 -6.14
CA THR A 79 9.85 -35.06 -7.00
C THR A 79 10.74 -34.60 -8.16
N VAL A 80 10.46 -33.44 -8.76
CA VAL A 80 11.20 -32.96 -9.94
C VAL A 80 12.36 -32.01 -9.60
N GLY A 81 12.58 -31.72 -8.31
CA GLY A 81 13.64 -30.82 -7.86
C GLY A 81 13.38 -29.34 -8.16
N LEU A 82 12.10 -28.91 -8.22
CA LEU A 82 11.73 -27.50 -8.31
C LEU A 82 11.67 -26.86 -6.92
N ASN A 83 11.70 -25.52 -6.87
CA ASN A 83 11.53 -24.79 -5.62
C ASN A 83 10.15 -25.11 -5.03
N PHE A 84 10.08 -25.37 -3.73
CA PHE A 84 8.82 -25.74 -3.08
C PHE A 84 7.73 -24.67 -3.21
N ALA A 85 8.07 -23.38 -3.37
CA ALA A 85 7.09 -22.32 -3.55
C ALA A 85 6.49 -22.27 -4.95
N ASP A 86 7.14 -22.89 -5.95
CA ASP A 86 6.55 -23.04 -7.28
C ASP A 86 5.28 -23.89 -7.24
N SER A 87 5.04 -24.64 -6.14
CA SER A 87 3.79 -25.36 -5.93
C SER A 87 2.56 -24.44 -5.99
N TYR A 88 2.65 -23.23 -5.45
CA TYR A 88 1.57 -22.24 -5.53
C TYR A 88 1.41 -21.69 -6.94
N THR A 89 2.53 -21.39 -7.61
CA THR A 89 2.54 -20.93 -9.00
C THR A 89 1.86 -21.94 -9.92
N LEU A 90 2.23 -23.22 -9.80
CA LEU A 90 1.64 -24.30 -10.58
C LEU A 90 0.15 -24.47 -10.27
N PHE A 91 -0.25 -24.43 -8.99
CA PHE A 91 -1.65 -24.49 -8.60
C PHE A 91 -2.47 -23.34 -9.20
N PHE A 92 -1.97 -22.11 -9.14
CA PHE A 92 -2.64 -20.93 -9.68
C PHE A 92 -2.71 -20.91 -11.20
N ILE A 93 -1.66 -21.35 -11.89
CA ILE A 93 -1.68 -21.50 -13.36
C ILE A 93 -2.72 -22.55 -13.75
N SER A 94 -2.76 -23.70 -13.09
CA SER A 94 -3.78 -24.72 -13.34
C SER A 94 -5.19 -24.19 -13.13
N LEU A 95 -5.42 -23.46 -12.03
CA LEU A 95 -6.71 -22.84 -11.73
C LEU A 95 -7.10 -21.81 -12.80
N TRP A 96 -6.15 -20.99 -13.25
CA TRP A 96 -6.38 -20.03 -14.32
C TRP A 96 -6.72 -20.71 -15.66
N LEU A 97 -6.00 -21.76 -16.04
CA LEU A 97 -6.29 -22.54 -17.25
C LEU A 97 -7.68 -23.18 -17.20
N LEU A 98 -8.07 -23.73 -16.04
CA LEU A 98 -9.42 -24.25 -15.82
C LEU A 98 -10.49 -23.16 -16.01
N LEU A 99 -10.24 -21.94 -15.53
CA LEU A 99 -11.16 -20.80 -15.74
C LEU A 99 -11.22 -20.35 -17.20
N VAL A 100 -10.11 -20.39 -17.93
CA VAL A 100 -10.08 -20.08 -19.37
C VAL A 100 -10.90 -21.12 -20.12
N MET A 101 -10.75 -22.40 -19.80
CA MET A 101 -11.57 -23.48 -20.37
C MET A 101 -13.04 -23.35 -20.00
N LEU A 102 -13.37 -23.00 -18.75
CA LEU A 102 -14.75 -22.74 -18.31
C LEU A 102 -15.36 -21.57 -19.09
N GLY A 103 -14.64 -20.44 -19.18
CA GLY A 103 -15.05 -19.27 -19.95
C GLY A 103 -15.24 -19.59 -21.43
N TYR A 104 -14.33 -20.36 -22.03
CA TYR A 104 -14.47 -20.85 -23.40
C TYR A 104 -15.72 -21.72 -23.58
N ARG A 105 -15.92 -22.70 -22.69
CA ARG A 105 -17.00 -23.68 -22.78
C ARG A 105 -18.38 -23.05 -22.69
N LEU A 106 -18.52 -22.02 -21.85
CA LEU A 106 -19.79 -21.37 -21.52
C LEU A 106 -20.06 -20.11 -22.36
N GLN A 107 -19.02 -19.38 -22.77
CA GLN A 107 -19.15 -18.06 -23.40
C GLN A 107 -18.37 -17.93 -24.72
N GLY A 108 -17.69 -19.00 -25.18
CA GLY A 108 -16.87 -19.03 -26.38
C GLY A 108 -15.55 -18.27 -26.24
N MET A 109 -14.95 -17.88 -27.37
CA MET A 109 -13.69 -17.12 -27.39
C MET A 109 -13.75 -15.82 -26.58
N ALA A 110 -14.89 -15.14 -26.55
CA ALA A 110 -15.07 -13.94 -25.74
C ALA A 110 -14.87 -14.23 -24.24
N GLY A 111 -15.34 -15.39 -23.76
CA GLY A 111 -15.14 -15.81 -22.38
C GLY A 111 -13.69 -16.15 -22.06
N ALA A 112 -13.04 -16.91 -22.95
CA ALA A 112 -11.61 -17.26 -22.81
C ALA A 112 -10.73 -16.00 -22.73
N VAL A 113 -10.89 -15.10 -23.69
CA VAL A 113 -10.13 -13.83 -23.77
C VAL A 113 -10.41 -12.96 -22.54
N THR A 114 -11.67 -12.88 -22.09
CA THR A 114 -12.02 -12.09 -20.90
C THR A 114 -11.36 -12.65 -19.65
N THR A 115 -11.40 -13.97 -19.44
CA THR A 115 -10.72 -14.60 -18.30
C THR A 115 -9.22 -14.31 -18.32
N THR A 116 -8.57 -14.49 -19.46
CA THR A 116 -7.14 -14.17 -19.64
C THR A 116 -6.85 -12.70 -19.36
N ALA A 117 -7.67 -11.79 -19.88
CA ALA A 117 -7.52 -10.35 -19.69
C ALA A 117 -7.66 -9.94 -18.22
N ILE A 118 -8.59 -10.53 -17.46
CA ILE A 118 -8.77 -10.25 -16.03
C ILE A 118 -7.48 -10.54 -15.24
N PHE A 119 -6.78 -11.64 -15.53
CA PHE A 119 -5.55 -11.96 -14.80
C PHE A 119 -4.33 -11.17 -15.26
N ILE A 120 -4.16 -10.97 -16.58
CA ILE A 120 -2.97 -10.29 -17.12
C ILE A 120 -3.06 -8.77 -17.01
N LEU A 121 -4.24 -8.19 -17.19
CA LEU A 121 -4.45 -6.74 -17.22
C LEU A 121 -4.89 -6.18 -15.87
N SER A 122 -4.67 -6.89 -14.76
CA SER A 122 -5.03 -6.42 -13.42
C SER A 122 -3.94 -6.68 -12.39
N PRO A 123 -4.04 -6.07 -11.19
CA PRO A 123 -3.07 -6.29 -10.11
C PRO A 123 -3.00 -7.74 -9.59
N VAL A 124 -3.96 -8.59 -10.00
CA VAL A 124 -3.99 -10.03 -9.65
C VAL A 124 -2.76 -10.75 -10.21
N LEU A 125 -2.18 -10.26 -11.32
CA LEU A 125 -0.95 -10.79 -11.91
C LEU A 125 0.17 -10.94 -10.87
N TRP A 126 0.31 -9.96 -9.98
CA TRP A 126 1.35 -9.96 -8.95
C TRP A 126 1.28 -11.17 -8.01
N PHE A 127 0.08 -11.73 -7.82
CA PHE A 127 -0.14 -12.86 -6.91
C PHE A 127 0.13 -14.23 -7.51
N VAL A 128 0.40 -14.33 -8.82
CA VAL A 128 0.54 -15.63 -9.50
C VAL A 128 1.63 -16.51 -8.88
N ASN A 129 2.67 -15.92 -8.29
CA ASN A 129 3.76 -16.64 -7.63
C ASN A 129 3.81 -16.40 -6.11
N LYS A 130 2.70 -15.97 -5.49
CA LYS A 130 2.62 -15.67 -4.06
C LYS A 130 1.79 -16.71 -3.35
N ALA A 131 2.27 -17.25 -2.24
CA ALA A 131 1.49 -18.14 -1.38
C ALA A 131 0.43 -17.36 -0.57
N HIS A 132 -0.54 -16.75 -1.27
CA HIS A 132 -1.57 -15.90 -0.69
C HIS A 132 -2.95 -16.21 -1.31
N THR A 133 -4.00 -16.06 -0.52
CA THR A 133 -5.38 -16.39 -0.90
C THR A 133 -6.01 -15.50 -1.96
N GLU A 134 -5.42 -14.36 -2.32
CA GLU A 134 -6.07 -13.38 -3.19
C GLU A 134 -6.32 -13.95 -4.59
N PHE A 135 -5.33 -14.64 -5.16
CA PHE A 135 -5.47 -15.26 -6.47
C PHE A 135 -6.60 -16.31 -6.45
N PHE A 136 -6.62 -17.18 -5.44
CA PHE A 136 -7.66 -18.19 -5.25
C PHE A 136 -9.05 -17.56 -5.10
N THR A 137 -9.14 -16.45 -4.36
CA THR A 137 -10.40 -15.72 -4.12
C THR A 137 -10.93 -15.10 -5.39
N VAL A 138 -10.08 -14.36 -6.12
CA VAL A 138 -10.43 -13.76 -7.41
C VAL A 138 -10.83 -14.83 -8.41
N ALA A 139 -10.07 -15.93 -8.49
CA ALA A 139 -10.36 -17.05 -9.38
C ALA A 139 -11.72 -17.70 -9.08
N GLY A 140 -12.02 -17.98 -7.81
CA GLY A 140 -13.29 -18.59 -7.44
C GLY A 140 -14.48 -17.65 -7.60
N VAL A 141 -14.34 -16.37 -7.24
CA VAL A 141 -15.40 -15.37 -7.50
C VAL A 141 -15.62 -15.21 -9.01
N LEU A 142 -14.56 -15.25 -9.82
CA LEU A 142 -14.67 -15.22 -11.29
C LEU A 142 -15.41 -16.44 -11.84
N ALA A 143 -15.07 -17.66 -11.40
CA ALA A 143 -15.83 -18.85 -11.77
C ALA A 143 -17.31 -18.70 -11.41
N ALA A 144 -17.62 -18.22 -10.19
CA ALA A 144 -19.00 -18.01 -9.76
C ALA A 144 -19.73 -16.98 -10.64
N VAL A 145 -19.09 -15.89 -11.03
CA VAL A 145 -19.67 -14.89 -11.94
C VAL A 145 -19.94 -15.49 -13.33
N ILE A 146 -19.01 -16.29 -13.87
CA ILE A 146 -19.19 -16.98 -15.16
C ILE A 146 -20.38 -17.95 -15.09
N LEU A 147 -20.43 -18.78 -14.04
CA LEU A 147 -21.50 -19.76 -13.82
C LEU A 147 -22.85 -19.07 -13.62
N LEU A 148 -22.88 -18.00 -12.83
CA LEU A 148 -24.08 -17.19 -12.58
C LEU A 148 -24.63 -16.57 -13.87
N ASP A 149 -23.77 -16.03 -14.74
CA ASP A 149 -24.17 -15.46 -16.03
C ASP A 149 -24.81 -16.50 -16.98
N THR A 150 -24.51 -17.79 -16.76
CA THR A 150 -25.12 -18.92 -17.49
C THR A 150 -26.28 -19.61 -16.76
N GLY A 151 -26.69 -19.11 -15.59
CA GLY A 151 -27.77 -19.69 -14.80
C GLY A 151 -27.41 -20.97 -14.04
N LEU A 152 -26.13 -21.31 -13.91
CA LEU A 152 -25.63 -22.48 -13.16
C LEU A 152 -25.45 -22.15 -11.67
N TYR A 153 -26.55 -21.78 -11.01
CA TYR A 153 -26.55 -21.23 -9.63
C TYR A 153 -25.96 -22.17 -8.58
N LEU A 154 -26.24 -23.49 -8.67
CA LEU A 154 -25.75 -24.46 -7.70
C LEU A 154 -24.23 -24.63 -7.79
N TRP A 155 -23.68 -24.67 -8.99
CA TRP A 155 -22.23 -24.68 -9.22
C TRP A 155 -21.59 -23.38 -8.75
N ALA A 156 -22.20 -22.23 -9.04
CA ALA A 156 -21.72 -20.93 -8.54
C ALA A 156 -21.69 -20.91 -7.01
N SER A 157 -22.73 -21.44 -6.34
CA SER A 157 -22.78 -21.59 -4.89
C SER A 157 -21.66 -22.46 -4.34
N PHE A 158 -21.43 -23.62 -4.94
CA PHE A 158 -20.33 -24.52 -4.55
C PHE A 158 -18.96 -23.84 -4.69
N THR A 159 -18.74 -23.08 -5.77
CA THR A 159 -17.50 -22.33 -5.95
C THR A 159 -17.33 -21.26 -4.88
N ILE A 160 -18.35 -20.44 -4.61
CA ILE A 160 -18.26 -19.43 -3.53
C ILE A 160 -18.07 -20.09 -2.16
N ALA A 161 -18.72 -21.21 -1.88
CA ALA A 161 -18.52 -21.96 -0.64
C ALA A 161 -17.08 -22.47 -0.50
N SER A 162 -16.48 -22.95 -1.59
CA SER A 162 -15.06 -23.34 -1.62
C SER A 162 -14.15 -22.17 -1.27
N VAL A 163 -14.41 -20.96 -1.80
CA VAL A 163 -13.64 -19.76 -1.45
C VAL A 163 -13.93 -19.30 -0.02
N ALA A 164 -15.15 -19.48 0.47
CA ALA A 164 -15.54 -19.11 1.83
C ALA A 164 -14.78 -19.88 2.92
N THR A 165 -14.22 -21.06 2.60
CA THR A 165 -13.29 -21.79 3.48
C THR A 165 -12.03 -20.98 3.80
N GLN A 166 -11.67 -20.02 2.95
CA GLN A 166 -10.53 -19.11 3.11
C GLN A 166 -10.98 -17.70 3.49
N ASN A 167 -12.14 -17.26 3.00
CA ASN A 167 -12.68 -15.93 3.28
C ASN A 167 -14.14 -16.05 3.74
N PRO A 168 -14.39 -16.29 5.05
CA PRO A 168 -15.72 -16.58 5.57
C PRO A 168 -16.77 -15.51 5.27
N ALA A 169 -16.35 -14.27 4.99
CA ALA A 169 -17.22 -13.19 4.55
C ALA A 169 -18.03 -13.53 3.28
N LEU A 170 -17.55 -14.44 2.43
CA LEU A 170 -18.24 -14.89 1.22
C LEU A 170 -19.34 -15.93 1.47
N ALA A 171 -19.40 -16.54 2.66
CA ALA A 171 -20.38 -17.60 2.98
C ALA A 171 -21.85 -17.18 2.76
N PRO A 172 -22.29 -15.97 3.15
CA PRO A 172 -23.67 -15.53 2.90
C PRO A 172 -24.04 -15.48 1.42
N LEU A 173 -23.06 -15.21 0.54
CA LEU A 173 -23.30 -15.18 -0.91
C LEU A 173 -23.48 -16.59 -1.49
N ALA A 174 -22.76 -17.60 -0.98
CA ALA A 174 -23.03 -18.99 -1.32
C ALA A 174 -24.44 -19.39 -0.91
N VAL A 175 -24.85 -19.05 0.33
CA VAL A 175 -26.20 -19.33 0.82
C VAL A 175 -27.28 -18.65 -0.03
N LEU A 176 -27.05 -17.40 -0.47
CA LEU A 176 -27.94 -16.69 -1.37
C LEU A 176 -28.12 -17.42 -2.71
N LEU A 177 -27.02 -17.87 -3.31
CA LEU A 177 -27.01 -18.63 -4.57
C LEU A 177 -27.74 -19.98 -4.43
N LEU A 178 -27.45 -20.73 -3.36
CA LEU A 178 -28.10 -22.00 -3.05
C LEU A 178 -29.60 -21.81 -2.82
N GLY A 179 -29.99 -20.82 -2.02
CA GLY A 179 -31.39 -20.52 -1.73
C GLY A 179 -32.17 -20.18 -2.99
N PHE A 180 -31.59 -19.38 -3.89
CA PHE A 180 -32.21 -19.07 -5.18
C PHE A 180 -32.37 -20.30 -6.08
N TRP A 181 -31.34 -21.15 -6.14
CA TRP A 181 -31.43 -22.42 -6.86
C TRP A 181 -32.56 -23.30 -6.32
N ILE A 182 -32.67 -23.47 -4.99
CA ILE A 182 -33.75 -24.25 -4.36
C ILE A 182 -35.12 -23.67 -4.74
N VAL A 183 -35.29 -22.34 -4.65
CA VAL A 183 -36.55 -21.65 -4.98
C VAL A 183 -36.95 -21.85 -6.43
N THR A 184 -36.00 -21.81 -7.36
CA THR A 184 -36.25 -21.98 -8.79
C THR A 184 -36.47 -23.43 -9.20
N LYS A 185 -35.89 -24.40 -8.48
CA LYS A 185 -36.03 -25.85 -8.75
C LYS A 185 -37.30 -26.49 -8.16
N ARG A 186 -38.07 -25.79 -7.30
CA ARG A 186 -39.20 -26.26 -6.46
C ARG A 186 -40.23 -27.24 -7.07
N ARG A 187 -40.32 -27.43 -8.38
CA ARG A 187 -41.35 -28.24 -9.05
C ARG A 187 -40.83 -29.47 -9.81
N GLY A 188 -39.56 -29.84 -9.64
CA GLY A 188 -38.98 -31.02 -10.30
C GLY A 188 -38.22 -31.94 -9.35
N PRO A 189 -37.97 -33.20 -9.73
CA PRO A 189 -37.09 -34.09 -8.98
C PRO A 189 -35.66 -33.55 -8.95
N TYR A 190 -34.96 -33.82 -7.85
CA TYR A 190 -33.53 -33.53 -7.73
C TYR A 190 -32.72 -34.67 -8.34
N ALA A 191 -31.76 -34.33 -9.20
CA ALA A 191 -30.77 -35.30 -9.65
C ALA A 191 -29.78 -35.62 -8.51
N LEU A 192 -29.21 -36.82 -8.52
CA LEU A 192 -28.24 -37.23 -7.50
C LEU A 192 -27.02 -36.28 -7.43
N GLU A 193 -26.56 -35.81 -8.59
CA GLU A 193 -25.50 -34.82 -8.70
C GLU A 193 -25.86 -33.51 -7.99
N GLU A 194 -27.11 -33.04 -8.12
CA GLU A 194 -27.58 -31.82 -7.46
C GLU A 194 -27.61 -32.00 -5.94
N VAL A 195 -28.06 -33.16 -5.46
CA VAL A 195 -28.05 -33.49 -4.02
C VAL A 195 -26.62 -33.52 -3.48
N PHE A 196 -25.71 -34.18 -4.20
CA PHE A 196 -24.30 -34.24 -3.83
C PHE A 196 -23.69 -32.84 -3.77
N LEU A 197 -23.95 -32.00 -4.78
CA LEU A 197 -23.39 -30.65 -4.84
C LEU A 197 -23.98 -29.72 -3.77
N CYS A 198 -25.25 -29.87 -3.42
CA CYS A 198 -25.86 -29.21 -2.27
C CYS A 198 -25.18 -29.63 -0.95
N ALA A 199 -25.01 -30.93 -0.75
CA ALA A 199 -24.35 -31.48 0.43
C ALA A 199 -22.90 -31.00 0.53
N ALA A 200 -22.16 -31.03 -0.59
CA ALA A 200 -20.79 -30.55 -0.66
C ALA A 200 -20.69 -29.03 -0.38
N THR A 201 -21.63 -28.24 -0.89
CA THR A 201 -21.72 -26.80 -0.56
C THR A 201 -21.92 -26.58 0.94
N GLY A 202 -22.89 -27.29 1.54
CA GLY A 202 -23.15 -27.20 2.98
C GLY A 202 -21.96 -27.65 3.82
N PHE A 203 -21.30 -28.73 3.41
CA PHE A 203 -20.08 -29.23 4.04
C PHE A 203 -18.97 -28.20 4.02
N LEU A 204 -18.66 -27.59 2.86
CA LEU A 204 -17.62 -26.56 2.75
C LEU A 204 -17.90 -25.33 3.62
N LEU A 205 -19.15 -24.88 3.68
CA LEU A 205 -19.54 -23.76 4.55
C LEU A 205 -19.41 -24.09 6.04
N ALA A 206 -19.67 -25.34 6.43
CA ALA A 206 -19.53 -25.79 7.81
C ALA A 206 -18.09 -26.15 8.18
N LEU A 207 -17.23 -26.48 7.20
CA LEU A 207 -15.92 -27.10 7.41
C LEU A 207 -15.01 -26.27 8.33
N SER A 208 -14.83 -24.98 8.01
CA SER A 208 -13.98 -24.10 8.82
C SER A 208 -14.59 -23.78 10.20
N PRO A 209 -15.87 -23.34 10.30
CA PRO A 209 -16.56 -23.19 11.58
C PRO A 209 -16.48 -24.41 12.50
N PHE A 210 -16.75 -25.59 11.95
CA PHE A 210 -16.75 -26.85 12.70
C PHE A 210 -15.34 -27.23 13.16
N TYR A 211 -14.35 -27.10 12.27
CA TYR A 211 -12.95 -27.35 12.60
C TYR A 211 -12.50 -26.50 13.80
N TYR A 212 -12.68 -25.18 13.72
CA TYR A 212 -12.24 -24.29 14.80
C TYR A 212 -13.09 -24.43 16.07
N PHE A 213 -14.39 -24.70 15.94
CA PHE A 213 -15.23 -24.95 17.11
C PHE A 213 -14.81 -26.22 17.85
N SER A 214 -14.56 -27.31 17.12
CA SER A 214 -14.12 -28.58 17.72
C SER A 214 -12.76 -28.47 18.42
N ARG A 215 -11.87 -27.62 17.92
CA ARG A 215 -10.50 -27.49 18.42
C ARG A 215 -10.30 -26.38 19.45
N HIS A 216 -11.07 -25.29 19.37
CA HIS A 216 -10.88 -24.09 20.20
C HIS A 216 -12.15 -23.61 20.91
N GLY A 217 -13.30 -24.25 20.68
CA GLY A 217 -14.59 -23.78 21.19
C GLY A 217 -15.08 -22.48 20.56
N VAL A 218 -14.45 -22.01 19.47
CA VAL A 218 -14.84 -20.79 18.76
C VAL A 218 -15.08 -21.06 17.27
N ILE A 219 -16.12 -20.44 16.71
CA ILE A 219 -16.49 -20.61 15.30
C ILE A 219 -15.51 -19.90 14.36
N SER A 220 -14.92 -18.78 14.81
CA SER A 220 -13.97 -18.01 14.02
C SER A 220 -12.87 -17.47 14.93
N PRO A 221 -11.63 -18.00 14.83
CA PRO A 221 -10.48 -17.46 15.55
C PRO A 221 -10.22 -15.99 15.20
N LEU A 222 -10.49 -15.57 13.96
CA LEU A 222 -10.36 -14.18 13.51
C LEU A 222 -11.23 -13.23 14.35
N VAL A 223 -12.51 -13.57 14.51
CA VAL A 223 -13.45 -12.76 15.30
C VAL A 223 -13.08 -12.83 16.79
N ALA A 224 -12.79 -14.02 17.30
CA ALA A 224 -12.42 -14.22 18.71
C ALA A 224 -11.14 -13.44 19.10
N ALA A 225 -10.18 -13.33 18.17
CA ALA A 225 -8.94 -12.59 18.37
C ALA A 225 -9.08 -11.07 18.10
N GLY A 226 -10.27 -10.57 17.74
CA GLY A 226 -10.51 -9.14 17.48
C GLY A 226 -10.03 -8.65 16.12
N PHE A 227 -9.73 -9.55 15.18
CA PHE A 227 -9.30 -9.22 13.81
C PHE A 227 -10.47 -8.87 12.88
N SER A 228 -11.68 -8.78 13.42
CA SER A 228 -12.84 -8.18 12.78
C SER A 228 -13.66 -7.50 13.86
N ASN A 229 -13.89 -6.19 13.72
CA ASN A 229 -14.65 -5.41 14.68
C ASN A 229 -15.63 -4.48 13.95
N SER A 230 -16.91 -4.55 14.30
CA SER A 230 -17.96 -3.72 13.71
C SER A 230 -17.75 -2.23 14.00
N SER A 231 -17.07 -1.86 15.09
CA SER A 231 -16.76 -0.45 15.39
C SER A 231 -15.85 0.21 14.34
N ASN A 232 -15.15 -0.59 13.55
CA ASN A 232 -14.29 -0.11 12.47
C ASN A 232 -15.08 0.23 11.21
N ILE A 233 -16.32 -0.27 11.07
CA ILE A 233 -17.10 -0.08 9.86
C ILE A 233 -17.53 1.39 9.78
N THR A 234 -17.00 2.09 8.79
CA THR A 234 -17.37 3.47 8.48
C THR A 234 -17.62 3.59 6.98
N PHE A 235 -18.50 4.52 6.59
CA PHE A 235 -18.73 4.80 5.17
C PHE A 235 -17.42 5.17 4.43
N LYS A 236 -16.54 5.92 5.11
CA LYS A 236 -15.20 6.27 4.63
C LYS A 236 -14.36 5.04 4.29
N ARG A 237 -14.27 4.05 5.19
CA ARG A 237 -13.55 2.79 4.95
C ARG A 237 -14.23 1.90 3.88
N VAL A 238 -15.54 1.96 3.73
CA VAL A 238 -16.23 1.21 2.67
C VAL A 238 -15.89 1.78 1.30
N ILE A 239 -15.99 3.10 1.14
CA ILE A 239 -15.78 3.73 -0.17
C ILE A 239 -14.29 3.80 -0.54
N SER A 240 -13.37 3.89 0.44
CA SER A 240 -11.92 3.97 0.17
C SER A 240 -11.37 2.75 -0.58
N LEU A 241 -11.99 1.57 -0.45
CA LEU A 241 -11.62 0.38 -1.24
C LEU A 241 -11.69 0.62 -2.75
N PHE A 242 -12.52 1.56 -3.20
CA PHE A 242 -12.74 1.84 -4.61
C PHE A 242 -12.00 3.09 -5.07
N ILE A 243 -12.07 4.17 -4.28
CA ILE A 243 -11.68 5.51 -4.73
C ILE A 243 -10.49 6.12 -3.99
N ASP A 244 -9.97 5.47 -2.95
CA ASP A 244 -8.83 6.00 -2.22
C ASP A 244 -7.58 6.03 -3.14
N PRO A 245 -6.91 7.18 -3.31
CA PRO A 245 -5.73 7.28 -4.16
C PRO A 245 -4.61 6.32 -3.76
N ASP A 246 -4.51 6.01 -2.47
CA ASP A 246 -3.49 5.14 -1.91
C ASP A 246 -3.86 3.67 -2.07
N VAL A 247 -5.01 3.25 -1.54
CA VAL A 247 -5.38 1.83 -1.42
C VAL A 247 -6.55 1.42 -2.33
N GLY A 248 -7.21 2.36 -2.98
CA GLY A 248 -8.40 2.11 -3.78
C GLY A 248 -8.12 1.39 -5.09
N LEU A 249 -9.08 0.57 -5.52
CA LEU A 249 -8.99 -0.20 -6.76
C LEU A 249 -8.74 0.68 -7.97
N TYR A 250 -9.61 1.66 -8.23
CA TYR A 250 -9.64 2.36 -9.51
C TYR A 250 -8.53 3.39 -9.69
N PRO A 251 -8.09 4.13 -8.65
CA PRO A 251 -6.90 4.97 -8.75
C PRO A 251 -5.62 4.18 -9.07
N ASN A 252 -5.52 2.94 -8.59
CA ASN A 252 -4.34 2.09 -8.77
C ASN A 252 -4.50 1.06 -9.91
N TRP A 253 -5.70 0.95 -10.48
CA TRP A 253 -6.01 0.10 -11.63
C TRP A 253 -6.83 0.88 -12.68
N PRO A 254 -6.21 1.84 -13.39
CA PRO A 254 -6.90 2.71 -14.35
C PRO A 254 -7.55 1.95 -15.51
N VAL A 255 -7.04 0.76 -15.85
CA VAL A 255 -7.64 -0.12 -16.87
C VAL A 255 -9.07 -0.54 -16.47
N GLY A 256 -9.29 -0.90 -15.21
CA GLY A 256 -10.63 -1.24 -14.71
C GLY A 256 -11.60 -0.06 -14.79
N LEU A 257 -11.14 1.14 -14.42
CA LEU A 257 -11.93 2.37 -14.52
C LEU A 257 -12.32 2.68 -15.98
N LEU A 258 -11.35 2.56 -16.89
CA LEU A 258 -11.59 2.76 -18.32
C LEU A 258 -12.66 1.78 -18.86
N LEU A 259 -12.59 0.50 -18.47
CA LEU A 259 -13.58 -0.50 -18.86
C LEU A 259 -14.98 -0.13 -18.39
N ILE A 260 -15.13 0.36 -17.15
CA ILE A 260 -16.42 0.83 -16.63
C ILE A 260 -16.94 2.01 -17.46
N VAL A 261 -16.10 3.03 -17.70
CA VAL A 261 -16.49 4.22 -18.47
C VAL A 261 -16.93 3.85 -19.89
N VAL A 262 -16.13 3.04 -20.59
CA VAL A 262 -16.46 2.56 -21.95
C VAL A 262 -17.75 1.73 -21.92
N GLY A 263 -17.92 0.89 -20.90
CA GLY A 263 -19.13 0.10 -20.70
C GLY A 263 -20.39 0.95 -20.51
N VAL A 264 -20.33 1.94 -19.64
CA VAL A 264 -21.43 2.88 -19.40
C VAL A 264 -21.78 3.62 -20.68
N ILE A 265 -20.78 4.15 -21.41
CA ILE A 265 -21.01 4.84 -22.69
C ILE A 265 -21.67 3.91 -23.72
N ALA A 266 -21.24 2.64 -23.78
CA ALA A 266 -21.85 1.65 -24.67
C ALA A 266 -23.31 1.36 -24.31
N LEU A 267 -23.61 1.22 -23.01
CA LEU A 267 -24.96 0.94 -22.48
C LEU A 267 -25.91 2.14 -22.56
N MET A 268 -25.40 3.38 -22.51
CA MET A 268 -26.21 4.60 -22.64
C MET A 268 -26.79 4.82 -24.04
N ARG A 269 -26.42 4.00 -25.04
CA ARG A 269 -27.04 4.04 -26.38
C ARG A 269 -28.49 3.57 -26.29
N ARG A 270 -29.42 4.32 -26.90
CA ARG A 270 -30.89 4.12 -26.75
C ARG A 270 -31.35 2.68 -26.95
N ASP A 271 -30.80 1.98 -27.95
CA ASP A 271 -31.22 0.61 -28.27
C ASP A 271 -30.75 -0.40 -27.21
N GLU A 272 -29.55 -0.22 -26.68
CA GLU A 272 -28.96 -1.09 -25.65
C GLU A 272 -29.67 -0.89 -24.31
N TRP A 273 -29.96 0.35 -23.94
CA TRP A 273 -30.71 0.66 -22.73
C TRP A 273 -32.11 0.01 -22.73
N ARG A 274 -32.79 -0.01 -23.88
CA ARG A 274 -34.08 -0.72 -24.02
C ARG A 274 -33.94 -2.22 -23.80
N LEU A 275 -32.88 -2.84 -24.32
CA LEU A 275 -32.60 -4.27 -24.11
C LEU A 275 -32.32 -4.58 -22.62
N VAL A 276 -31.58 -3.72 -21.93
CA VAL A 276 -31.35 -3.85 -20.48
C VAL A 276 -32.67 -3.77 -19.72
N LEU A 277 -33.52 -2.77 -20.02
CA LEU A 277 -34.84 -2.63 -19.39
C LEU A 277 -35.76 -3.83 -19.66
N GLN A 278 -35.68 -4.43 -20.85
CA GLN A 278 -36.41 -5.66 -21.17
C GLN A 278 -35.88 -6.86 -20.37
N LYS A 279 -34.56 -6.98 -20.23
CA LYS A 279 -33.91 -8.00 -19.38
C LYS A 279 -34.20 -7.82 -17.90
N CYS A 280 -34.48 -6.60 -17.42
CA CYS A 280 -34.96 -6.38 -16.04
C CYS A 280 -36.29 -7.10 -15.72
N ARG A 281 -36.99 -7.66 -16.72
CA ARG A 281 -38.14 -8.56 -16.49
C ARG A 281 -37.76 -10.02 -16.37
N ASP A 282 -36.55 -10.38 -16.77
CA ASP A 282 -36.00 -11.73 -16.61
C ASP A 282 -35.59 -11.95 -15.14
N LYS A 283 -36.13 -13.02 -14.54
CA LYS A 283 -35.82 -13.42 -13.17
C LYS A 283 -34.33 -13.69 -12.98
N GLN A 284 -33.66 -14.24 -14.00
CA GLN A 284 -32.24 -14.55 -13.94
C GLN A 284 -31.41 -13.27 -13.84
N PHE A 285 -31.72 -12.29 -14.67
CA PHE A 285 -31.04 -10.99 -14.66
C PHE A 285 -31.30 -10.21 -13.37
N CYS A 286 -32.54 -10.22 -12.86
CA CYS A 286 -32.86 -9.60 -11.55
C CYS A 286 -32.05 -10.22 -10.42
N PHE A 287 -31.93 -11.55 -10.42
CA PHE A 287 -31.15 -12.25 -9.40
C PHE A 287 -29.64 -11.99 -9.56
N TYR A 288 -29.14 -11.91 -10.79
CA TYR A 288 -27.78 -11.47 -11.06
C TYR A 288 -27.50 -10.10 -10.41
N LEU A 289 -28.37 -9.11 -10.64
CA LEU A 289 -28.26 -7.79 -10.02
C LEU A 289 -28.32 -7.86 -8.48
N LEU A 290 -29.21 -8.69 -7.92
CA LEU A 290 -29.28 -8.91 -6.47
C LEU A 290 -27.96 -9.47 -5.91
N PHE A 291 -27.37 -10.46 -6.58
CA PHE A 291 -26.08 -11.01 -6.20
C PHE A 291 -24.99 -9.93 -6.24
N MET A 292 -24.93 -9.12 -7.30
CA MET A 292 -23.95 -8.04 -7.44
C MET A 292 -24.12 -6.99 -6.33
N CYS A 293 -25.35 -6.58 -6.04
CA CYS A 293 -25.65 -5.66 -4.95
C CYS A 293 -25.26 -6.26 -3.59
N ALA A 294 -25.61 -7.52 -3.34
CA ALA A 294 -25.22 -8.21 -2.11
C ALA A 294 -23.69 -8.30 -1.98
N PHE A 295 -22.98 -8.59 -3.06
CA PHE A 295 -21.52 -8.63 -3.08
C PHE A 295 -20.92 -7.25 -2.77
N LEU A 296 -21.39 -6.20 -3.44
CA LEU A 296 -20.94 -4.81 -3.28
C LEU A 296 -21.32 -4.18 -1.94
N VAL A 297 -22.22 -4.79 -1.18
CA VAL A 297 -22.54 -4.37 0.19
C VAL A 297 -21.78 -5.20 1.21
N LEU A 298 -21.88 -6.53 1.14
CA LEU A 298 -21.32 -7.42 2.15
C LEU A 298 -19.79 -7.42 2.16
N MET A 299 -19.15 -7.42 0.99
CA MET A 299 -17.68 -7.52 0.94
C MET A 299 -17.00 -6.26 1.47
N PRO A 300 -17.39 -5.03 1.07
CA PRO A 300 -16.76 -3.83 1.62
C PRO A 300 -16.99 -3.70 3.13
N LEU A 301 -18.15 -4.10 3.64
CA LEU A 301 -18.45 -4.08 5.07
C LEU A 301 -17.54 -5.03 5.85
N ALA A 302 -17.36 -6.26 5.36
CA ALA A 302 -16.47 -7.24 5.97
C ALA A 302 -14.98 -6.83 5.91
N GLN A 303 -14.59 -6.08 4.88
CA GLN A 303 -13.24 -5.58 4.73
C GLN A 303 -13.01 -4.32 5.59
N ALA A 304 -14.02 -3.46 5.73
CA ALA A 304 -13.97 -2.28 6.59
C ALA A 304 -13.91 -2.64 8.09
N SER A 305 -14.39 -3.83 8.49
CA SER A 305 -14.32 -4.30 9.87
C SER A 305 -12.90 -4.70 10.32
N GLN A 306 -11.97 -4.89 9.38
CA GLN A 306 -10.59 -5.29 9.68
C GLN A 306 -9.87 -4.20 10.49
N PRO A 307 -9.10 -4.57 11.52
CA PRO A 307 -8.32 -3.61 12.28
C PRO A 307 -7.14 -3.04 11.49
N ASN A 308 -6.52 -3.86 10.64
CA ASN A 308 -5.46 -3.43 9.73
C ASN A 308 -6.07 -3.13 8.36
N TYR A 309 -6.42 -1.87 8.15
CA TYR A 309 -6.99 -1.34 6.93
C TYR A 309 -5.92 -0.98 5.89
N ASN A 310 -4.69 -0.60 6.29
CA ASN A 310 -3.53 -0.55 5.38
C ASN A 310 -2.94 -1.95 5.17
N ALA A 311 -3.81 -2.89 4.82
CA ALA A 311 -3.43 -4.27 4.56
C ALA A 311 -2.47 -4.30 3.36
N GLY A 312 -1.26 -4.78 3.61
CA GLY A 312 -0.28 -5.07 2.57
C GLY A 312 -0.69 -6.26 1.69
N GLY A 313 0.30 -6.96 1.18
CA GLY A 313 0.22 -8.03 0.22
C GLY A 313 0.00 -7.56 -1.22
N THR A 314 0.32 -6.33 -1.63
CA THR A 314 0.28 -5.94 -3.06
C THR A 314 1.03 -4.62 -3.31
N VAL A 315 1.08 -4.16 -4.57
CA VAL A 315 1.72 -2.91 -4.97
C VAL A 315 0.68 -1.79 -4.93
N HIS A 316 0.79 -0.92 -3.93
CA HIS A 316 -0.07 0.25 -3.63
C HIS A 316 -1.55 -0.06 -3.31
N VAL A 317 -2.26 -0.82 -4.13
CA VAL A 317 -3.70 -1.10 -3.95
C VAL A 317 -3.97 -1.89 -2.65
N SER A 318 -5.21 -1.93 -2.16
CA SER A 318 -5.58 -2.89 -1.11
C SER A 318 -5.73 -4.28 -1.73
N ARG A 319 -5.16 -5.31 -1.11
CA ARG A 319 -5.39 -6.70 -1.56
C ARG A 319 -6.88 -7.09 -1.56
N TYR A 320 -7.66 -6.53 -0.65
CA TYR A 320 -9.09 -6.77 -0.54
C TYR A 320 -9.90 -6.12 -1.68
N ALA A 321 -9.38 -5.05 -2.28
CA ALA A 321 -9.98 -4.40 -3.42
C ALA A 321 -9.92 -5.27 -4.70
N LEU A 322 -9.07 -6.31 -4.72
CA LEU A 322 -8.93 -7.20 -5.85
C LEU A 322 -10.16 -8.11 -6.04
N TRP A 323 -10.93 -8.35 -4.97
CA TRP A 323 -12.11 -9.22 -5.01
C TRP A 323 -13.23 -8.68 -5.90
N TYR A 324 -13.18 -7.40 -6.26
CA TYR A 324 -14.16 -6.75 -7.15
C TYR A 324 -13.75 -6.82 -8.63
N ILE A 325 -12.53 -7.24 -8.95
CA ILE A 325 -12.05 -7.38 -10.32
C ILE A 325 -12.94 -8.34 -11.14
N PRO A 326 -13.32 -9.54 -10.63
CA PRO A 326 -14.23 -10.46 -11.33
C PRO A 326 -15.55 -9.85 -11.81
N LEU A 327 -16.03 -8.80 -11.13
CA LEU A 327 -17.29 -8.13 -11.47
C LEU A 327 -17.25 -7.43 -12.84
N HIS A 328 -16.06 -7.22 -13.41
CA HIS A 328 -15.89 -6.66 -14.74
C HIS A 328 -16.12 -7.69 -15.86
N TYR A 329 -16.17 -8.99 -15.54
CA TYR A 329 -16.27 -10.07 -16.53
C TYR A 329 -17.45 -9.91 -17.51
N PRO A 330 -18.72 -9.74 -17.07
CA PRO A 330 -19.84 -9.66 -18.01
C PRO A 330 -19.73 -8.43 -18.91
N LEU A 331 -19.20 -7.32 -18.36
CA LEU A 331 -19.02 -6.10 -19.13
C LEU A 331 -17.97 -6.28 -20.24
N ILE A 332 -16.84 -6.92 -19.93
CA ILE A 332 -15.80 -7.19 -20.94
C ILE A 332 -16.32 -8.16 -22.01
N VAL A 333 -17.02 -9.24 -21.63
CA VAL A 333 -17.64 -10.17 -22.59
C VAL A 333 -18.65 -9.43 -23.48
N TYR A 334 -19.48 -8.56 -22.91
CA TYR A 334 -20.43 -7.74 -23.65
C TYR A 334 -19.71 -6.83 -24.67
N LEU A 335 -18.67 -6.12 -24.24
CA LEU A 335 -17.89 -5.23 -25.12
C LEU A 335 -17.20 -6.00 -26.26
N LEU A 336 -16.63 -7.18 -25.98
CA LEU A 336 -16.01 -8.03 -27.01
C LEU A 336 -17.03 -8.54 -28.03
N ARG A 337 -18.19 -9.01 -27.56
CA ARG A 337 -19.28 -9.46 -28.45
C ARG A 337 -19.85 -8.33 -29.28
N ARG A 338 -20.02 -7.15 -28.67
CA ARG A 338 -20.46 -5.94 -29.37
C ARG A 338 -19.45 -5.54 -30.43
N ALA A 339 -18.15 -5.51 -30.12
CA ALA A 339 -17.09 -5.21 -31.08
C ALA A 339 -17.09 -6.21 -32.26
N ALA A 340 -17.33 -7.50 -31.99
CA ALA A 340 -17.44 -8.53 -33.01
C ALA A 340 -18.72 -8.41 -33.87
N SER A 341 -19.82 -7.89 -33.33
CA SER A 341 -21.12 -7.84 -34.01
C SER A 341 -21.37 -6.60 -34.86
N VAL A 342 -20.50 -5.59 -34.80
CA VAL A 342 -20.66 -4.35 -35.58
C VAL A 342 -20.53 -4.63 -37.10
N LYS A 343 -21.68 -4.84 -37.77
CA LYS A 343 -21.81 -4.87 -39.22
C LYS A 343 -21.74 -3.43 -39.77
N ILE A 344 -20.54 -2.91 -40.01
CA ILE A 344 -20.36 -1.60 -40.64
C ILE A 344 -20.38 -1.79 -42.16
N SER A 345 -21.53 -1.53 -42.78
CA SER A 345 -21.63 -1.29 -44.21
C SER A 345 -21.04 0.09 -44.53
N GLY A 346 -19.87 0.14 -45.17
CA GLY A 346 -19.45 1.33 -45.93
C GLY A 346 -18.09 1.97 -45.65
N LEU A 347 -17.44 1.77 -44.48
CA LEU A 347 -16.13 2.43 -44.21
C LEU A 347 -15.17 1.55 -43.40
N PRO A 348 -14.11 0.97 -44.02
CA PRO A 348 -13.11 0.14 -43.33
C PRO A 348 -12.34 0.90 -42.24
N LEU A 349 -12.22 2.22 -42.36
CA LEU A 349 -11.44 3.07 -41.45
C LEU A 349 -12.00 3.10 -40.02
N GLN A 350 -13.33 3.03 -39.83
CA GLN A 350 -13.94 3.03 -38.50
C GLN A 350 -13.71 1.69 -37.77
N LYS A 351 -13.68 0.56 -38.49
CA LYS A 351 -13.30 -0.75 -37.92
C LYS A 351 -11.83 -0.74 -37.53
N ILE A 352 -10.96 -0.25 -38.42
CA ILE A 352 -9.52 -0.13 -38.14
C ILE A 352 -9.28 0.79 -36.94
N ALA A 353 -10.00 1.92 -36.84
CA ALA A 353 -9.88 2.82 -35.70
C ALA A 353 -10.38 2.19 -34.38
N ALA A 354 -11.53 1.50 -34.39
CA ALA A 354 -12.07 0.85 -33.20
C ALA A 354 -11.18 -0.31 -32.72
N TRP A 355 -10.77 -1.20 -33.62
CA TRP A 355 -9.85 -2.30 -33.31
C TRP A 355 -8.46 -1.80 -32.95
N GLY A 356 -7.97 -0.77 -33.63
CA GLY A 356 -6.71 -0.10 -33.30
C GLY A 356 -6.74 0.52 -31.91
N THR A 357 -7.84 1.19 -31.54
CA THR A 357 -8.02 1.76 -30.20
C THR A 357 -8.07 0.68 -29.14
N LEU A 358 -8.81 -0.42 -29.38
CA LEU A 358 -8.89 -1.55 -28.46
C LEU A 358 -7.53 -2.25 -28.31
N ALA A 359 -6.80 -2.46 -29.41
CA ALA A 359 -5.48 -3.07 -29.42
C ALA A 359 -4.45 -2.19 -28.70
N LEU A 360 -4.42 -0.87 -28.98
CA LEU A 360 -3.52 0.07 -28.30
C LEU A 360 -3.84 0.18 -26.81
N SER A 361 -5.12 0.19 -26.45
CA SER A 361 -5.56 0.19 -25.04
C SER A 361 -5.20 -1.11 -24.34
N GLY A 362 -5.31 -2.25 -25.03
CA GLY A 362 -4.85 -3.56 -24.56
C GLY A 362 -3.33 -3.59 -24.35
N LEU A 363 -2.55 -3.16 -25.33
CA LEU A 363 -1.08 -3.11 -25.26
C LEU A 363 -0.59 -2.16 -24.16
N TRP A 364 -1.21 -0.98 -24.04
CA TRP A 364 -0.92 -0.06 -22.95
C TRP A 364 -1.29 -0.67 -21.60
N GLY A 365 -2.44 -1.33 -21.50
CA GLY A 365 -2.85 -2.06 -20.29
C GLY A 365 -1.87 -3.18 -19.92
N ILE A 366 -1.36 -3.94 -20.89
CA ILE A 366 -0.32 -4.95 -20.66
C ILE A 366 0.95 -4.29 -20.14
N TYR A 367 1.45 -3.27 -20.85
CA TYR A 367 2.66 -2.55 -20.46
C TYR A 367 2.54 -1.97 -19.04
N PHE A 368 1.44 -1.30 -18.74
CA PHE A 368 1.16 -0.73 -17.42
C PHE A 368 1.12 -1.80 -16.32
N ASN A 369 0.38 -2.90 -16.53
CA ASN A 369 0.25 -3.94 -15.51
C ASN A 369 1.54 -4.76 -15.35
N VAL A 370 2.25 -5.08 -16.43
CA VAL A 370 3.54 -5.77 -16.33
C VAL A 370 4.56 -4.89 -15.62
N SER A 371 4.65 -3.60 -15.94
CA SER A 371 5.56 -2.69 -15.24
C SER A 371 5.17 -2.47 -13.76
N SER A 372 3.87 -2.47 -13.45
CA SER A 372 3.36 -2.17 -12.10
C SER A 372 3.24 -3.38 -11.18
N PHE A 373 2.90 -4.55 -11.74
CA PHE A 373 2.43 -5.74 -11.01
C PHE A 373 3.13 -7.02 -11.47
N TRP A 374 4.34 -6.93 -12.03
CA TRP A 374 5.12 -8.12 -12.33
C TRP A 374 5.32 -8.98 -11.07
N PRO A 375 5.20 -10.32 -11.14
CA PRO A 375 5.25 -11.18 -9.96
C PRO A 375 6.56 -11.08 -9.17
N ASP A 376 7.69 -10.72 -9.79
CA ASP A 376 8.97 -10.56 -9.08
C ASP A 376 9.11 -9.21 -8.37
N ARG A 377 8.18 -8.28 -8.61
CA ARG A 377 8.22 -6.96 -7.97
C ARG A 377 7.99 -7.09 -6.47
N THR A 378 8.79 -6.36 -5.69
CA THR A 378 8.58 -6.27 -4.25
C THR A 378 7.28 -5.55 -3.94
N GLU A 379 6.67 -5.93 -2.84
CA GLU A 379 5.50 -5.25 -2.30
C GLU A 379 5.80 -3.78 -1.99
N VAL A 380 4.82 -2.90 -2.22
CA VAL A 380 4.95 -1.46 -1.90
C VAL A 380 3.62 -0.97 -1.32
N PHE A 381 3.42 -1.17 -0.02
CA PHE A 381 2.18 -0.78 0.70
C PHE A 381 2.42 0.25 1.82
N GLN A 382 3.69 0.51 2.12
CA GLN A 382 4.19 1.43 3.13
C GLN A 382 4.56 2.80 2.56
N GLU A 383 4.32 3.01 1.27
CA GLU A 383 4.58 4.27 0.59
C GLU A 383 3.29 4.76 -0.07
N HIS A 384 3.17 6.08 -0.16
CA HIS A 384 2.06 6.67 -0.90
C HIS A 384 2.15 6.33 -2.38
N SER A 385 1.02 5.98 -3.00
CA SER A 385 0.98 5.75 -4.45
C SER A 385 1.39 7.04 -5.21
N PRO A 386 1.95 6.95 -6.42
CA PRO A 386 2.29 8.15 -7.20
C PRO A 386 1.09 9.08 -7.41
N PHE A 387 -0.11 8.52 -7.57
CA PHE A 387 -1.34 9.28 -7.72
C PHE A 387 -1.78 9.93 -6.41
N ALA A 388 -1.64 9.25 -5.28
CA ALA A 388 -1.89 9.82 -3.96
C ALA A 388 -0.93 10.98 -3.67
N GLN A 389 0.37 10.81 -3.94
CA GLN A 389 1.36 11.89 -3.81
C GLN A 389 1.01 13.11 -4.66
N PHE A 390 0.56 12.89 -5.91
CA PHE A 390 0.08 13.96 -6.77
C PHE A 390 -1.14 14.69 -6.17
N ILE A 391 -2.17 13.95 -5.75
CA ILE A 391 -3.37 14.55 -5.14
C ILE A 391 -2.99 15.31 -3.87
N TYR A 392 -2.24 14.71 -2.96
CA TYR A 392 -1.90 15.34 -1.70
C TYR A 392 -1.02 16.58 -1.90
N SER A 393 -0.10 16.57 -2.88
CA SER A 393 0.78 17.71 -3.14
C SER A 393 0.13 18.86 -3.89
N LYS A 394 -0.81 18.59 -4.81
CA LYS A 394 -1.43 19.61 -5.68
C LYS A 394 -2.82 20.01 -5.22
N PHE A 395 -3.58 19.06 -4.69
CA PHE A 395 -4.98 19.20 -4.34
C PHE A 395 -5.27 18.58 -2.96
N PRO A 396 -4.55 18.99 -1.89
CA PRO A 396 -4.62 18.34 -0.58
C PRO A 396 -6.05 18.27 -0.02
N ALA A 397 -6.91 19.23 -0.34
CA ALA A 397 -8.29 19.30 0.15
C ALA A 397 -9.28 18.39 -0.61
N VAL A 398 -8.92 17.85 -1.78
CA VAL A 398 -9.86 17.07 -2.63
C VAL A 398 -10.15 15.68 -2.07
N PHE A 399 -9.22 15.12 -1.29
CA PHE A 399 -9.40 13.79 -0.71
C PHE A 399 -9.01 13.79 0.77
N ASP A 400 -9.86 13.19 1.59
CA ASP A 400 -9.63 12.95 3.01
C ASP A 400 -9.35 11.45 3.23
N PRO A 401 -8.08 11.03 3.37
CA PRO A 401 -7.73 9.62 3.46
C PRO A 401 -8.10 9.02 4.81
N VAL A 402 -8.24 7.69 4.85
CA VAL A 402 -8.38 6.98 6.13
C VAL A 402 -7.11 7.24 6.97
N PRO A 403 -7.24 7.78 8.20
CA PRO A 403 -6.08 8.14 9.04
C PRO A 403 -5.04 7.04 9.16
N GLU A 404 -5.48 5.80 9.39
CA GLU A 404 -4.60 4.64 9.49
C GLU A 404 -3.72 4.45 8.24
N VAL A 405 -4.29 4.56 7.04
CA VAL A 405 -3.57 4.43 5.76
C VAL A 405 -2.56 5.55 5.60
N PHE A 406 -2.99 6.79 5.87
CA PHE A 406 -2.12 7.94 5.76
C PHE A 406 -0.93 7.87 6.73
N ILE A 407 -1.19 7.57 8.00
CA ILE A 407 -0.17 7.44 9.04
C ILE A 407 0.82 6.33 8.67
N ALA A 408 0.31 5.14 8.31
CA ALA A 408 1.16 4.01 7.96
C ALA A 408 2.09 4.34 6.79
N ARG A 409 1.60 5.04 5.76
CA ARG A 409 2.38 5.36 4.55
C ARG A 409 3.27 6.59 4.67
N THR A 410 2.94 7.51 5.56
CA THR A 410 3.79 8.68 5.86
C THR A 410 4.90 8.31 6.85
N GLY A 411 4.60 7.52 7.88
CA GLY A 411 5.51 7.24 9.00
C GLY A 411 6.66 6.30 8.66
N THR A 412 6.52 5.42 7.67
CA THR A 412 7.55 4.46 7.24
C THR A 412 8.40 4.95 6.07
N GLY A 413 7.86 5.80 5.20
CA GLY A 413 8.58 6.36 4.04
C GLY A 413 9.66 7.38 4.42
N SER A 414 9.58 7.96 5.63
CA SER A 414 10.68 8.71 6.22
C SER A 414 11.65 7.73 6.88
N THR A 415 12.76 7.46 6.22
CA THR A 415 13.97 6.82 6.76
C THR A 415 14.30 7.30 8.18
N ILE A 416 13.78 6.59 9.19
CA ILE A 416 14.50 6.35 10.43
C ILE A 416 15.20 5.01 10.21
N GLY A 417 16.40 5.06 9.63
CA GLY A 417 17.30 3.90 9.48
C GLY A 417 17.88 3.44 10.81
N GLY A 418 17.03 3.23 11.81
CA GLY A 418 17.39 2.67 13.11
C GLY A 418 16.57 1.42 13.39
N PRO A 419 17.15 0.39 14.03
CA PRO A 419 16.41 -0.79 14.44
C PRO A 419 15.24 -0.37 15.36
N VAL A 420 14.04 -0.87 15.06
CA VAL A 420 12.89 -0.76 15.96
C VAL A 420 13.32 -1.27 17.34
N PRO A 421 13.23 -0.48 18.42
CA PRO A 421 13.67 -0.90 19.73
C PRO A 421 12.94 -2.18 20.17
N ARG A 422 13.70 -3.25 20.42
CA ARG A 422 13.18 -4.45 21.11
C ARG A 422 12.86 -4.06 22.55
N GLY A 423 11.59 -4.13 22.96
CA GLY A 423 11.26 -4.04 24.39
C GLY A 423 9.88 -3.55 24.82
N VAL A 424 8.92 -3.25 23.94
CA VAL A 424 7.59 -2.80 24.40
C VAL A 424 6.61 -3.98 24.43
N HIS A 425 6.69 -4.76 25.51
CA HIS A 425 5.66 -5.76 25.83
C HIS A 425 4.63 -5.14 26.78
N ARG A 426 3.35 -5.23 26.37
CA ARG A 426 2.10 -4.77 26.99
C ARG A 426 1.66 -3.35 26.62
N VAL A 427 0.79 -3.26 25.61
CA VAL A 427 -0.13 -2.14 25.42
C VAL A 427 -1.50 -2.68 24.98
N ASP A 428 -2.54 -2.12 25.58
CA ASP A 428 -3.98 -2.31 25.36
C ASP A 428 -4.37 -2.20 23.85
N PRO A 429 -5.24 -3.08 23.29
CA PRO A 429 -5.48 -3.23 21.84
C PRO A 429 -6.23 -2.09 21.13
N LYS A 430 -6.28 -0.87 21.67
CA LYS A 430 -6.85 0.29 20.96
C LYS A 430 -5.87 0.84 19.90
N MET A 431 -5.65 0.04 18.86
CA MET A 431 -5.73 0.40 17.43
C MET A 431 -5.03 1.67 16.91
N ILE A 432 -3.85 2.00 17.43
CA ILE A 432 -2.74 2.62 16.65
C ILE A 432 -1.40 1.90 17.00
N GLY A 433 -1.40 0.94 17.94
CA GLY A 433 -0.24 0.54 18.76
C GLY A 433 1.06 0.06 18.09
N ILE A 434 1.04 -0.43 16.84
CA ILE A 434 2.26 -0.97 16.21
C ILE A 434 3.03 0.08 15.41
N TYR A 435 2.34 1.06 14.80
CA TYR A 435 2.96 2.21 14.11
C TYR A 435 2.99 3.47 15.01
N ALA A 436 2.17 3.48 16.05
CA ALA A 436 2.11 4.46 17.12
C ALA A 436 3.40 4.55 17.93
N SER A 437 3.99 3.44 18.36
CA SER A 437 5.00 3.48 19.44
C SER A 437 6.26 4.27 19.07
N THR A 438 6.58 4.39 17.78
CA THR A 438 7.63 5.28 17.25
C THR A 438 7.14 6.70 16.99
N ALA A 439 5.88 6.88 16.59
CA ALA A 439 5.24 8.19 16.40
C ALA A 439 4.82 8.88 17.72
N PHE A 440 4.75 8.16 18.84
CA PHE A 440 4.57 8.69 20.19
C PHE A 440 5.89 8.90 20.93
N ALA A 441 6.99 9.07 20.21
CA ALA A 441 8.15 9.75 20.78
C ALA A 441 7.70 11.14 21.26
N ASP A 442 8.11 11.54 22.47
CA ASP A 442 7.75 12.83 23.06
C ASP A 442 7.93 13.97 22.05
N GLY A 443 6.87 14.76 21.84
CA GLY A 443 6.89 15.97 21.01
C GLY A 443 6.36 15.85 19.57
N VAL A 444 6.14 14.65 19.03
CA VAL A 444 5.55 14.49 17.69
C VAL A 444 4.08 14.89 17.73
N TRP A 445 3.68 15.85 16.87
CA TRP A 445 2.33 16.41 16.86
C TRP A 445 1.59 16.24 15.53
N ALA A 446 2.30 15.85 14.47
CA ALA A 446 1.71 15.66 13.15
C ALA A 446 2.56 14.78 12.23
N LEU A 447 1.90 14.21 11.22
CA LEU A 447 2.49 13.51 10.08
C LEU A 447 2.09 14.24 8.80
N ALA A 448 2.99 14.33 7.82
CA ALA A 448 2.72 15.04 6.57
C ALA A 448 3.38 14.37 5.37
N VAL A 449 2.77 14.53 4.20
CA VAL A 449 3.41 14.17 2.93
C VAL A 449 4.69 15.01 2.72
N PRO A 450 5.64 14.59 1.87
CA PRO A 450 6.91 15.31 1.63
C PRO A 450 6.75 16.81 1.34
N SER A 451 5.74 17.19 0.56
CA SER A 451 5.44 18.59 0.23
C SER A 451 4.82 19.41 1.38
N CYS A 452 4.48 18.77 2.49
CA CYS A 452 3.85 19.35 3.69
C CYS A 452 2.50 20.04 3.46
N THR A 453 1.91 19.87 2.27
CA THR A 453 0.62 20.42 1.86
C THR A 453 -0.57 19.69 2.47
N LYS A 454 -0.39 18.43 2.86
CA LYS A 454 -1.38 17.64 3.60
C LYS A 454 -0.75 17.09 4.87
N ILE A 455 -1.32 17.45 6.01
CA ILE A 455 -0.78 17.16 7.33
C ILE A 455 -1.89 16.54 8.18
N TYR A 456 -1.66 15.35 8.72
CA TYR A 456 -2.50 14.75 9.75
C TYR A 456 -2.04 15.22 11.13
N VAL A 457 -2.89 15.97 11.84
CA VAL A 457 -2.59 16.58 13.13
C VAL A 457 -3.13 15.70 14.26
N LEU A 458 -2.26 15.35 15.21
CA LEU A 458 -2.59 14.64 16.44
C LEU A 458 -3.10 15.65 17.46
N SER A 459 -4.43 15.84 17.49
CA SER A 459 -5.05 16.94 18.25
C SER A 459 -4.80 16.86 19.74
N ASP A 460 -4.70 15.64 20.29
CA ASP A 460 -4.41 15.44 21.71
C ASP A 460 -3.02 16.00 22.08
N MET A 461 -2.03 15.83 21.21
CA MET A 461 -0.68 16.39 21.43
C MET A 461 -0.69 17.92 21.42
N VAL A 462 -1.46 18.50 20.51
CA VAL A 462 -1.63 19.95 20.40
C VAL A 462 -2.39 20.52 21.60
N ARG A 463 -3.49 19.88 22.01
CA ARG A 463 -4.36 20.30 23.12
C ARG A 463 -3.68 20.18 24.47
N MET A 464 -2.93 19.10 24.70
CA MET A 464 -2.20 18.89 25.96
C MET A 464 -0.93 19.74 26.08
N GLY A 465 -0.62 20.59 25.09
CA GLY A 465 0.61 21.39 25.07
C GLY A 465 1.88 20.55 24.93
N ARG A 466 1.76 19.28 24.51
CA ARG A 466 2.87 18.34 24.32
C ARG A 466 3.49 18.42 22.93
N ALA A 467 2.87 19.19 22.02
CA ALA A 467 3.41 19.43 20.70
C ALA A 467 4.73 20.20 20.76
N ASP A 468 5.82 19.60 20.29
CA ASP A 468 7.11 20.26 20.18
C ASP A 468 7.15 21.12 18.91
N ALA A 469 6.95 22.44 19.09
CA ALA A 469 6.95 23.42 18.01
C ALA A 469 8.30 23.55 17.30
N SER A 470 9.38 22.98 17.85
CA SER A 470 10.69 22.92 17.20
C SER A 470 10.81 21.76 16.20
N ARG A 471 9.93 20.75 16.29
CA ARG A 471 9.91 19.59 15.39
C ARG A 471 8.94 19.82 14.24
N ARG A 472 9.42 19.51 13.03
CA ARG A 472 8.58 19.43 11.83
C ARG A 472 7.67 18.21 11.91
N PRO A 473 6.51 18.22 11.23
CA PRO A 473 5.71 17.01 11.05
C PRO A 473 6.54 15.88 10.45
N VAL A 474 6.32 14.65 10.90
CA VAL A 474 7.02 13.47 10.37
C VAL A 474 6.66 13.30 8.89
N GLY A 475 7.64 13.04 8.03
CA GLY A 475 7.45 12.93 6.57
C GLY A 475 7.49 14.25 5.79
N CYS A 476 7.43 15.41 6.47
CA CYS A 476 7.58 16.72 5.85
C CYS A 476 9.04 16.97 5.45
N THR A 477 9.33 17.09 4.16
CA THR A 477 10.67 17.42 3.64
C THR A 477 10.80 18.87 3.18
N ALA A 478 9.68 19.59 3.03
CA ALA A 478 9.70 21.00 2.70
C ALA A 478 10.31 21.86 3.83
N PHE A 479 10.90 22.99 3.44
CA PHE A 479 11.41 24.00 4.37
C PHE A 479 10.24 24.79 4.96
N VAL A 480 9.82 24.42 6.15
CA VAL A 480 8.70 25.03 6.87
C VAL A 480 9.10 25.41 8.31
N ASP A 481 8.60 26.55 8.75
CA ASP A 481 8.63 27.02 10.14
C ASP A 481 7.56 26.23 10.92
N SER A 482 8.03 25.26 11.70
CA SER A 482 7.21 24.40 12.53
C SER A 482 6.38 25.17 13.56
N LYS A 483 6.87 26.31 14.08
CA LYS A 483 6.12 27.13 15.06
C LYS A 483 4.92 27.77 14.38
N LYS A 484 5.14 28.32 13.17
CA LYS A 484 4.05 28.89 12.37
C LYS A 484 3.05 27.81 11.92
N LEU A 485 3.54 26.64 11.51
CA LEU A 485 2.70 25.53 11.12
C LEU A 485 1.82 25.01 12.28
N LEU A 486 2.40 24.86 13.47
CA LEU A 486 1.65 24.49 14.68
C LEU A 486 0.63 25.57 15.06
N SER A 487 0.95 26.86 14.86
CA SER A 487 -0.02 27.94 15.09
C SER A 487 -1.22 27.86 14.13
N LEU A 488 -0.98 27.51 12.85
CA LEU A 488 -2.04 27.27 11.87
C LEU A 488 -2.88 26.05 12.26
N ALA A 489 -2.24 24.97 12.73
CA ALA A 489 -2.93 23.79 13.22
C ALA A 489 -3.82 24.12 14.43
N LYS A 490 -3.31 24.88 15.41
CA LYS A 490 -4.09 25.36 16.57
C LYS A 490 -5.28 26.22 16.14
N ALA A 491 -5.08 27.10 15.16
CA ALA A 491 -6.12 28.00 14.66
C ALA A 491 -7.24 27.27 13.90
N ARG A 492 -6.97 26.09 13.35
CA ARG A 492 -7.92 25.27 12.57
C ARG A 492 -8.35 24.00 13.28
N GLN A 493 -8.04 23.88 14.57
CA GLN A 493 -8.37 22.69 15.33
C GLN A 493 -9.89 22.55 15.43
N ASP A 494 -10.41 21.39 15.04
CA ASP A 494 -11.84 21.11 14.97
C ASP A 494 -12.21 19.79 15.67
N GLY A 495 -11.79 19.65 16.93
CA GLY A 495 -12.14 18.50 17.79
C GLY A 495 -11.61 17.15 17.32
N GLY A 496 -10.69 16.54 18.10
CA GLY A 496 -10.06 15.28 17.70
C GLY A 496 -9.10 15.45 16.52
N ASP A 497 -8.47 14.36 16.09
CA ASP A 497 -7.46 14.40 15.02
C ASP A 497 -8.07 14.81 13.68
N PHE A 498 -7.32 15.58 12.88
CA PHE A 498 -7.82 16.15 11.63
C PHE A 498 -6.72 16.36 10.58
N TYR A 499 -7.13 16.58 9.33
CA TYR A 499 -6.21 16.95 8.26
C TYR A 499 -6.13 18.48 8.09
N LEU A 500 -4.94 19.02 8.30
CA LEU A 500 -4.58 20.36 7.91
C LEU A 500 -4.12 20.35 6.43
N ASN A 501 -4.97 20.88 5.56
CA ASN A 501 -4.68 21.06 4.14
C ASN A 501 -4.16 22.50 3.90
N LEU A 502 -3.03 22.62 3.23
CA LEU A 502 -2.33 23.87 2.97
C LEU A 502 -2.14 24.10 1.47
N SER A 503 -2.53 25.27 1.01
CA SER A 503 -2.25 25.75 -0.33
C SER A 503 -0.74 25.98 -0.53
N PRO A 504 -0.24 25.95 -1.79
CA PRO A 504 1.15 26.32 -2.07
C PRO A 504 1.55 27.71 -1.53
N SER A 505 0.60 28.66 -1.46
CA SER A 505 0.83 29.99 -0.88
C SER A 505 1.01 29.94 0.64
N GLU A 506 0.25 29.11 1.35
CA GLU A 506 0.41 28.96 2.80
C GLU A 506 1.74 28.29 3.13
N ILE A 507 2.14 27.27 2.37
CA ILE A 507 3.45 26.63 2.51
C ILE A 507 4.58 27.64 2.28
N ARG A 508 4.50 28.44 1.21
CA ARG A 508 5.46 29.55 1.00
C ARG A 508 5.44 30.55 2.15
N GLY A 509 4.27 30.83 2.72
CA GLY A 509 4.10 31.66 3.90
C GLY A 509 4.74 31.06 5.16
N THR A 510 4.93 29.74 5.22
CA THR A 510 5.64 29.05 6.30
C THR A 510 7.14 28.91 6.05
N PHE A 511 7.71 29.46 4.99
CA PHE A 511 9.15 29.34 4.76
C PHE A 511 9.95 29.95 5.92
N PRO A 512 10.98 29.25 6.46
CA PRO A 512 11.66 29.64 7.69
C PRO A 512 12.41 30.96 7.51
N LEU A 513 12.26 31.87 8.48
CA LEU A 513 12.90 33.19 8.46
C LEU A 513 14.26 33.12 9.18
N LEU A 514 15.33 33.56 8.52
CA LEU A 514 16.65 33.72 9.14
C LEU A 514 17.08 35.18 9.03
N SER A 515 17.12 35.87 10.16
CA SER A 515 17.54 37.27 10.24
C SER A 515 19.06 37.41 10.26
N VAL A 516 19.56 38.52 9.74
CA VAL A 516 20.99 38.88 9.85
C VAL A 516 21.40 38.97 11.33
N GLY A 517 22.56 38.41 11.67
CA GLY A 517 23.11 38.34 13.03
C GLY A 517 22.52 37.22 13.89
N LYS A 518 21.52 36.48 13.41
CA LYS A 518 20.98 35.32 14.15
C LYS A 518 21.92 34.13 14.01
N ARG A 519 22.50 33.71 15.14
CA ARG A 519 23.27 32.46 15.23
C ARG A 519 22.33 31.26 15.45
N VAL A 520 22.46 30.25 14.60
CA VAL A 520 21.73 28.97 14.69
C VAL A 520 22.70 27.86 15.04
N VAL A 521 22.41 27.11 16.10
CA VAL A 521 23.21 25.94 16.53
C VAL A 521 22.63 24.68 15.92
N PHE A 522 23.42 23.90 15.19
CA PHE A 522 22.97 22.74 14.41
C PHE A 522 22.46 21.56 15.23
N SER A 523 22.95 21.40 16.47
CA SER A 523 22.41 20.42 17.42
C SER A 523 21.05 20.81 18.00
N SER A 524 20.68 22.10 17.90
CA SER A 524 19.38 22.53 18.42
C SER A 524 18.24 22.01 17.53
N PRO A 525 17.08 21.66 18.13
CA PRO A 525 15.89 21.36 17.36
C PRO A 525 15.46 22.52 16.45
N GLU A 526 15.72 23.77 16.83
CA GLU A 526 15.38 24.96 16.06
C GLU A 526 16.10 25.04 14.71
N ALA A 527 17.25 24.37 14.56
CA ALA A 527 17.94 24.28 13.28
C ALA A 527 17.12 23.50 12.24
N MET A 528 16.29 22.54 12.66
CA MET A 528 15.57 21.62 11.78
C MET A 528 14.71 22.32 10.73
N GLN A 529 14.15 23.48 11.04
CA GLN A 529 13.33 24.25 10.09
C GLN A 529 14.12 24.69 8.86
N TYR A 530 15.43 24.91 8.99
CA TYR A 530 16.30 25.34 7.90
C TYR A 530 16.93 24.16 7.14
N LEU A 531 17.00 22.97 7.75
CA LEU A 531 17.74 21.82 7.19
C LEU A 531 16.82 20.90 6.37
N GLY A 532 17.27 20.50 5.18
CA GLY A 532 16.54 19.61 4.27
C GLY A 532 17.09 18.19 4.30
N GLU A 533 17.04 17.51 3.16
CA GLU A 533 17.72 16.24 2.93
C GLU A 533 19.24 16.36 3.12
N GLY A 534 19.88 15.28 3.56
CA GLY A 534 21.33 15.19 3.68
C GLY A 534 21.92 15.64 5.02
N TRP A 535 21.11 15.69 6.07
CA TRP A 535 21.53 16.03 7.42
C TRP A 535 21.20 14.90 8.39
N SER A 536 22.12 14.57 9.29
CA SER A 536 21.91 13.55 10.32
C SER A 536 20.96 14.02 11.43
N ALA A 537 20.60 13.09 12.31
CA ALA A 537 20.07 13.44 13.63
C ALA A 537 21.07 14.36 14.39
N PRO A 538 20.58 15.28 15.24
CA PRO A 538 21.45 16.12 16.06
C PRO A 538 22.28 15.27 17.03
N GLU A 539 23.55 15.64 17.20
CA GLU A 539 24.46 15.07 18.18
C GLU A 539 24.84 16.14 19.22
N GLN A 540 25.62 15.78 20.24
CA GLN A 540 25.97 16.70 21.31
C GLN A 540 26.82 17.88 20.79
N GLY A 541 26.16 19.01 20.51
CA GLY A 541 26.79 20.27 20.09
C GLY A 541 27.00 20.44 18.57
N PHE A 542 26.67 19.45 17.75
CA PHE A 542 26.83 19.53 16.30
C PHE A 542 25.82 18.64 15.54
N ARG A 543 25.91 18.65 14.22
CA ARG A 543 25.20 17.74 13.32
C ARG A 543 26.07 17.41 12.11
N TRP A 544 25.95 16.21 11.58
CA TRP A 544 26.64 15.82 10.35
C TRP A 544 25.81 16.12 9.12
N THR A 545 26.48 16.41 8.01
CA THR A 545 25.92 16.12 6.70
C THR A 545 26.02 14.60 6.45
N ASP A 546 24.96 14.01 5.92
CA ASP A 546 24.82 12.57 5.68
C ASP A 546 24.50 12.32 4.21
N GLY A 547 25.48 11.80 3.47
CA GLY A 547 25.44 11.61 2.02
C GLY A 547 26.20 12.67 1.21
N PRO A 548 26.12 12.58 -0.13
CA PRO A 548 26.87 13.45 -1.04
C PRO A 548 26.26 14.85 -1.19
N ILE A 549 25.03 15.06 -0.73
CA ILE A 549 24.31 16.33 -0.86
C ILE A 549 23.66 16.65 0.48
N ALA A 550 23.82 17.89 0.96
CA ALA A 550 23.08 18.41 2.10
C ALA A 550 22.41 19.74 1.76
N ASN A 551 21.13 19.87 2.07
CA ASN A 551 20.31 21.01 1.64
C ASN A 551 19.91 21.90 2.81
N MET A 552 19.92 23.20 2.63
CA MET A 552 19.46 24.17 3.61
C MET A 552 18.67 25.28 2.93
N ALA A 553 17.63 25.81 3.56
CA ALA A 553 16.93 26.97 3.03
C ALA A 553 16.35 27.89 4.09
N PHE A 554 16.30 29.17 3.77
CA PHE A 554 15.72 30.21 4.61
C PHE A 554 15.31 31.42 3.77
N ARG A 555 14.42 32.24 4.33
CA ARG A 555 14.01 33.52 3.77
C ARG A 555 14.55 34.65 4.61
N LEU A 556 14.97 35.73 3.95
CA LEU A 556 15.39 36.98 4.59
C LEU A 556 14.16 37.83 4.94
N SER A 557 14.25 38.60 6.01
CA SER A 557 13.20 39.58 6.33
C SER A 557 13.24 40.75 5.33
N GLY A 558 12.12 41.44 5.16
CA GLY A 558 12.07 42.64 4.30
C GLY A 558 13.06 43.73 4.75
N SER A 559 13.26 43.87 6.07
CA SER A 559 14.27 44.76 6.64
C SER A 559 15.69 44.30 6.35
N ASP A 560 15.98 43.00 6.35
CA ASP A 560 17.30 42.48 6.00
C ASP A 560 17.60 42.66 4.51
N LEU A 561 16.59 42.45 3.65
CA LEU A 561 16.71 42.74 2.22
C LEU A 561 17.00 44.22 1.95
N ALA A 562 16.36 45.14 2.69
CA ALA A 562 16.63 46.57 2.59
C ALA A 562 18.07 46.91 3.02
N ARG A 563 18.59 46.27 4.08
CA ARG A 563 19.98 46.46 4.54
C ARG A 563 21.03 45.97 3.55
N LEU A 564 20.67 45.06 2.65
CA LEU A 564 21.55 44.51 1.62
C LEU A 564 21.71 45.42 0.38
N GLN A 565 21.05 46.59 0.32
CA GLN A 565 21.26 47.57 -0.75
C GLN A 565 22.72 48.09 -0.71
N GLY A 566 23.60 47.44 -1.48
CA GLY A 566 25.02 47.78 -1.60
C GLY A 566 25.99 46.89 -0.82
N HIS A 567 25.51 45.87 -0.11
CA HIS A 567 26.35 44.93 0.66
C HIS A 567 26.19 43.49 0.18
N ARG A 568 27.16 42.63 0.50
CA ARG A 568 27.10 41.19 0.19
C ARG A 568 26.59 40.44 1.42
N LEU A 569 25.74 39.45 1.20
CA LEU A 569 25.32 38.55 2.27
C LEU A 569 26.33 37.40 2.36
N ALA A 570 26.69 37.01 3.57
CA ALA A 570 27.53 35.84 3.78
C ALA A 570 27.01 34.94 4.89
N LEU A 571 27.18 33.64 4.71
CA LEU A 571 26.90 32.65 5.75
C LEU A 571 28.22 32.26 6.41
N ARG A 572 28.37 32.61 7.69
CA ARG A 572 29.48 32.14 8.53
C ARG A 572 29.09 30.81 9.13
N MET A 573 29.82 29.74 8.81
CA MET A 573 29.59 28.41 9.37
C MET A 573 30.80 27.94 10.16
N GLN A 574 30.57 27.44 11.38
CA GLN A 574 31.57 26.76 12.18
C GLN A 574 31.50 25.25 11.89
N VAL A 575 32.52 24.72 11.21
CA VAL A 575 32.54 23.36 10.66
C VAL A 575 33.89 22.69 10.92
N ALA A 576 33.88 21.38 11.16
CA ALA A 576 35.09 20.56 11.15
C ALA A 576 35.00 19.48 10.06
N GLY A 577 36.08 19.28 9.30
CA GLY A 577 36.22 18.16 8.37
C GLY A 577 36.73 16.95 9.15
N MET A 578 35.84 16.04 9.56
CA MET A 578 36.21 14.97 10.47
C MET A 578 35.83 13.60 9.96
N THR A 579 36.76 13.00 9.23
CA THR A 579 36.85 11.55 9.09
C THR A 579 38.33 11.15 9.17
N LEU A 580 38.63 9.96 9.69
CA LEU A 580 40.02 9.47 9.79
C LEU A 580 40.65 9.23 8.40
N GLN A 581 39.82 9.00 7.39
CA GLN A 581 40.22 8.51 6.08
C GLN A 581 40.30 9.63 5.02
N VAL A 582 39.61 10.77 5.21
CA VAL A 582 39.68 11.93 4.32
C VAL A 582 40.25 13.12 5.11
N PRO A 583 41.55 13.45 4.95
CA PRO A 583 42.21 14.53 5.72
C PRO A 583 41.73 15.93 5.31
N VAL A 584 41.10 16.07 4.14
CA VAL A 584 40.52 17.31 3.63
C VAL A 584 39.16 17.01 3.01
N GLN A 585 38.08 17.49 3.65
CA GLN A 585 36.74 17.41 3.08
C GLN A 585 36.52 18.59 2.14
N VAL A 586 36.06 18.32 0.92
CA VAL A 586 35.74 19.36 -0.07
C VAL A 586 34.24 19.34 -0.32
N ALA A 587 33.61 20.52 -0.30
CA ALA A 587 32.23 20.69 -0.72
C ALA A 587 32.09 21.84 -1.72
N ASN A 588 31.39 21.57 -2.81
CA ASN A 588 30.92 22.60 -3.73
C ASN A 588 29.60 23.14 -3.18
N VAL A 589 29.56 24.44 -2.90
CA VAL A 589 28.35 25.08 -2.38
C VAL A 589 27.63 25.78 -3.53
N LEU A 590 26.35 25.50 -3.69
CA LEU A 590 25.48 26.18 -4.62
C LEU A 590 24.48 27.04 -3.83
N VAL A 591 24.25 28.26 -4.32
CA VAL A 591 23.22 29.17 -3.84
C VAL A 591 22.18 29.29 -4.94
N ASN A 592 20.94 28.89 -4.68
CA ASN A 592 19.84 28.90 -5.64
C ASN A 592 20.23 28.26 -6.99
N GLY A 593 20.92 27.12 -6.92
CA GLY A 593 21.40 26.36 -8.09
C GLY A 593 22.62 26.96 -8.80
N LYS A 594 23.13 28.12 -8.38
CA LYS A 594 24.36 28.72 -8.94
C LYS A 594 25.57 28.40 -8.05
N PRO A 595 26.73 28.04 -8.61
CA PRO A 595 27.94 27.83 -7.80
C PRO A 595 28.32 29.09 -7.02
N ALA A 596 28.45 28.96 -5.71
CA ALA A 596 28.91 30.02 -4.81
C ALA A 596 30.41 29.88 -4.49
N GLY A 597 30.94 28.65 -4.58
CA GLY A 597 32.37 28.39 -4.42
C GLY A 597 32.65 26.93 -4.05
N GLU A 598 33.93 26.55 -4.16
CA GLU A 598 34.45 25.31 -3.60
C GLU A 598 35.10 25.63 -2.24
N TYR A 599 34.71 24.90 -1.21
CA TYR A 599 35.21 25.09 0.14
C TYR A 599 35.88 23.81 0.63
N SER A 600 37.01 23.95 1.30
CA SER A 600 37.76 22.83 1.86
C SER A 600 37.97 23.00 3.37
N TRP A 601 37.81 21.89 4.09
CA TRP A 601 37.98 21.79 5.53
C TRP A 601 39.01 20.71 5.83
N ARG A 602 40.09 21.13 6.46
CA ARG A 602 41.14 20.20 6.92
C ARG A 602 40.74 19.61 8.25
N ARG A 603 41.23 18.40 8.50
CA ARG A 603 41.16 17.77 9.81
C ARG A 603 42.08 18.53 10.78
N GLU A 604 41.52 19.47 11.52
CA GLU A 604 42.19 20.20 12.60
C GLU A 604 41.50 19.91 13.94
N SER A 605 42.22 20.09 15.05
CA SER A 605 41.68 19.89 16.41
C SER A 605 40.61 20.91 16.81
N GLN A 606 40.42 21.97 16.01
CA GLN A 606 39.45 23.03 16.26
C GLN A 606 38.55 23.25 15.04
N ALA A 607 37.28 23.58 15.28
CA ALA A 607 36.33 23.89 14.23
C ALA A 607 36.71 25.20 13.53
N GLN A 608 36.65 25.20 12.20
CA GLN A 608 36.99 26.35 11.36
C GLN A 608 35.74 27.17 11.05
N ILE A 609 35.84 28.49 11.13
CA ILE A 609 34.80 29.38 10.61
C ILE A 609 35.07 29.59 9.12
N ARG A 610 34.08 29.30 8.29
CA ARG A 610 34.08 29.60 6.86
C ARG A 610 32.97 30.57 6.53
N THR A 611 33.32 31.57 5.73
CA THR A 611 32.40 32.56 5.19
C THR A 611 32.05 32.15 3.77
N ILE A 612 30.78 31.84 3.53
CA ILE A 612 30.25 31.51 2.21
C ILE A 612 29.55 32.74 1.67
N ASP A 613 30.04 33.27 0.55
CA ASP A 613 29.40 34.40 -0.12
C ASP A 613 28.06 33.95 -0.72
N ILE A 614 26.98 34.64 -0.37
CA ILE A 614 25.65 34.43 -0.94
C ILE A 614 25.44 35.53 -1.99
N PRO A 615 25.53 35.22 -3.30
CA PRO A 615 25.27 36.20 -4.34
C PRO A 615 23.85 36.75 -4.22
N ILE A 616 23.69 38.03 -4.57
CA ILE A 616 22.41 38.75 -4.45
C ILE A 616 21.29 37.93 -5.11
N ILE A 617 20.27 37.62 -4.31
CA ILE A 617 19.13 36.77 -4.67
C ILE A 617 18.29 37.51 -5.72
N PRO A 618 18.15 36.99 -6.95
CA PRO A 618 17.38 37.67 -8.00
C PRO A 618 15.87 37.69 -7.72
N ASP A 619 15.39 36.74 -6.91
CA ASP A 619 13.97 36.49 -6.72
C ASP A 619 13.46 37.39 -5.58
N GLY A 620 12.56 38.34 -5.89
CA GLY A 620 11.98 39.30 -4.93
C GLY A 620 11.25 38.70 -3.72
N ALA A 621 11.25 37.38 -3.56
CA ALA A 621 10.79 36.66 -2.37
C ALA A 621 11.86 36.51 -1.27
N GLY A 622 13.13 36.85 -1.54
CA GLY A 622 14.22 36.81 -0.55
C GLY A 622 14.57 35.41 -0.04
N GLN A 623 14.29 34.37 -0.84
CA GLN A 623 14.56 32.98 -0.49
C GLN A 623 15.98 32.57 -0.89
N VAL A 624 16.68 31.92 0.03
CA VAL A 624 18.01 31.34 -0.17
C VAL A 624 17.89 29.84 -0.01
N HIS A 625 18.34 29.11 -1.02
CA HIS A 625 18.56 27.67 -0.99
C HIS A 625 20.06 27.41 -1.14
N LEU A 626 20.61 26.67 -0.19
CA LEU A 626 22.00 26.26 -0.15
C LEU A 626 22.10 24.75 -0.31
N GLU A 627 22.90 24.33 -1.28
CA GLU A 627 23.19 22.92 -1.53
C GLU A 627 24.69 22.69 -1.34
N PHE A 628 25.04 21.80 -0.42
CA PHE A 628 26.40 21.39 -0.15
C PHE A 628 26.66 20.05 -0.86
N ARG A 629 27.40 20.06 -1.97
CA ARG A 629 27.83 18.85 -2.68
C ARG A 629 29.16 18.36 -2.15
N ILE A 630 29.10 17.36 -1.28
CA ILE A 630 30.22 16.79 -0.56
C ILE A 630 30.91 15.77 -1.47
N ARG A 631 32.20 15.98 -1.76
CA ARG A 631 32.92 15.17 -2.76
C ARG A 631 33.15 13.72 -2.31
N TYR A 632 33.45 13.51 -1.04
CA TYR A 632 33.81 12.21 -0.48
C TYR A 632 33.09 11.97 0.88
N PRO A 633 31.76 11.77 0.90
CA PRO A 633 31.10 11.33 2.12
C PRO A 633 31.60 9.92 2.49
N LEU A 634 31.99 9.70 3.73
CA LEU A 634 32.56 8.41 4.15
C LEU A 634 31.59 7.61 4.98
N GLU A 635 31.39 6.35 4.60
CA GLU A 635 30.83 5.35 5.50
C GLU A 635 31.76 5.16 6.68
N LYS A 636 31.32 5.57 7.87
CA LYS A 636 32.10 5.37 9.08
C LYS A 636 32.10 3.88 9.44
N ARG A 637 32.95 3.06 8.81
CA ARG A 637 33.05 1.60 9.04
C ARG A 637 33.53 1.22 10.45
N THR A 638 32.79 1.59 11.49
CA THR A 638 32.64 0.76 12.68
C THR A 638 31.47 -0.20 12.41
N THR A 639 31.38 -1.33 13.11
CA THR A 639 30.33 -2.34 12.87
C THR A 639 28.89 -1.86 13.13
N VAL A 640 28.69 -0.58 13.50
CA VAL A 640 27.43 -0.04 14.02
C VAL A 640 26.94 1.24 13.33
N ASP A 641 27.81 2.08 12.74
CA ASP A 641 27.40 3.34 12.10
C ASP A 641 27.58 3.28 10.57
N THR A 642 26.50 3.08 9.82
CA THR A 642 26.56 2.93 8.35
C THR A 642 26.38 4.23 7.58
N ARG A 643 26.31 5.38 8.26
CA ARG A 643 26.04 6.68 7.62
C ARG A 643 27.22 7.14 6.77
N ALA A 644 26.93 7.86 5.68
CA ALA A 644 27.92 8.41 4.76
C ALA A 644 28.27 9.85 5.18
N LEU A 645 29.01 10.00 6.27
CA LEU A 645 29.23 11.28 6.94
C LEU A 645 30.24 12.17 6.18
N GLY A 646 29.91 13.46 6.09
CA GLY A 646 30.74 14.49 5.44
C GLY A 646 31.27 15.54 6.43
N LEU A 647 30.63 16.71 6.44
CA LEU A 647 30.97 17.86 7.29
C LEU A 647 30.31 17.75 8.66
N MET A 648 31.06 18.10 9.72
CA MET A 648 30.53 18.25 11.07
C MET A 648 30.23 19.73 11.34
N CYS A 649 28.95 20.09 11.41
CA CYS A 649 28.50 21.48 11.51
C CYS A 649 28.04 21.81 12.93
N PHE A 650 28.58 22.89 13.51
CA PHE A 650 28.27 23.32 14.88
C PHE A 650 27.26 24.46 14.91
N SER A 651 27.56 25.54 14.19
CA SER A 651 26.67 26.71 14.13
C SER A 651 26.80 27.44 12.79
N MET A 652 25.77 28.24 12.48
CA MET A 652 25.78 29.18 11.36
C MET A 652 25.26 30.55 11.78
N GLU A 653 25.68 31.60 11.08
CA GLU A 653 25.20 32.96 11.27
C GLU A 653 25.20 33.71 9.93
N LEU A 654 24.14 34.47 9.66
CA LEU A 654 24.11 35.39 8.52
C LEU A 654 24.80 36.70 8.88
N ALA A 655 25.76 37.11 8.07
CA ALA A 655 26.47 38.37 8.21
C ALA A 655 26.33 39.21 6.93
N VAL A 656 26.38 40.53 7.10
CA VAL A 656 26.50 41.49 6.00
C VAL A 656 27.98 41.86 5.89
N ILE A 657 28.53 41.77 4.68
CA ILE A 657 29.94 42.04 4.36
C ILE A 657 30.04 43.15 3.33
#